data_AF-A0A7R8WIW1-F1
#
_entry.id   AF-A0A7R8WIW1-F1
#
_cell.length_a   1.000
_cell.length_b   1.000
_cell.length_c   1.000
_cell.angle_alpha   90.00
_cell.angle_beta   90.00
_cell.angle_gamma   90.00
#
_symmetry.space_group_name_H-M   'P 1'
#
loop_
_entity.id
_entity.type
_entity.pdbx_description
1 polymer ?
#
loop_
_entity_poly.entity_id
_entity_poly.type
_entity_poly.pdbx_seq_one_letter_code
_entity_poly.pdbx_strand_id
1 'polypeptide(L)'
;MALRVSMEWLASCSGCEIAFLDMGEDLLALLGKIEIVHAPLLMDNKYHAPESNGKELALPYADIGFISGSLNTGKHVEILHEMREKCEVLVALGTCAGHGGIPAMMNGFEHKQGWETIFTTPTTEGAGGIPEEDLPQPLFLVGIGAAGAATIAAPAISALAGEKGEKDMKWDAEHEVVIIGSGFAGLAAAIEAKKLGAKDVVVYDKMPYFGGNSTYNGGLFAVPDSPLQKEKGVKDSPENMTADQVKAGRGVAYADLLLHVARHANEALEMTLEAGSEYFPYLQQLGGHSVPRTYQTTVASGAGIVQPLVQQCKKLGIKLEIRAKFDSLIFDDAGNVVGATIHKGHYFGRGVEGTPVKVRAKRGVLIATGGFARNVTLRSAQDPTLTEEVPSTNPPSATGEGLLELFRVGAIPVHMAYIQTGPWASPDEDGFGYVSNYSIYNFAHSISIFPKTGKRFMNEIADRKTRSDAQLACRDDDGNPLPPITITSYEHAKEHPTMKKVLKYGVGWKFDNLEDLASHFNVPLEPLREQIEEYNGYVKSGIDEQFGKPMAKAKGKYVEAPFVVVRNWPKVHYCQGGAQIDIQARVIDSKTDTPIPGLYAAGEFGEKKGRIYHSDLYEDNSCDACHEQENPTTFPADDACFACHDGEELIAATARTGDEKWQNPHNNMHYGKDVPCMECHGEHT
;
A
#
# COMPACT_ATOMS: atom_id res chain seq x y z
N MET A 1 5.37 0.29 -47.44
CA MET A 1 6.51 1.15 -47.03
C MET A 1 6.79 0.81 -45.57
N ALA A 2 8.07 0.73 -45.18
CA ALA A 2 8.40 0.66 -43.76
C ALA A 2 7.99 2.00 -43.11
N LEU A 3 7.44 1.94 -41.90
CA LEU A 3 7.11 3.16 -41.15
C LEU A 3 8.39 3.79 -40.64
N ARG A 4 8.57 5.09 -40.88
CA ARG A 4 9.72 5.86 -40.43
C ARG A 4 9.54 6.19 -38.95
N VAL A 5 10.51 5.80 -38.13
CA VAL A 5 10.46 5.97 -36.68
C VAL A 5 11.60 6.88 -36.23
N SER A 6 11.26 7.90 -35.44
CA SER A 6 12.22 8.76 -34.75
C SER A 6 12.10 8.54 -33.25
N MET A 7 13.22 8.53 -32.53
CA MET A 7 13.28 8.41 -31.08
C MET A 7 14.18 9.50 -30.53
N GLU A 8 13.72 10.20 -29.50
CA GLU A 8 14.55 11.16 -28.78
C GLU A 8 14.59 10.91 -27.29
N TRP A 9 15.79 11.12 -26.77
CA TRP A 9 16.14 10.90 -25.39
C TRP A 9 16.44 12.24 -24.71
N LEU A 10 15.50 12.69 -23.88
CA LEU A 10 15.62 13.93 -23.10
C LEU A 10 16.27 13.63 -21.73
N ALA A 11 15.82 14.28 -20.64
CA ALA A 11 16.31 13.94 -19.30
C ALA A 11 15.73 12.59 -18.85
N SER A 12 16.48 11.48 -19.01
CA SER A 12 16.03 10.13 -18.67
C SER A 12 17.20 9.22 -18.26
N CYS A 13 16.90 8.11 -17.59
CA CYS A 13 17.84 7.05 -17.18
C CYS A 13 18.03 5.93 -18.23
N SER A 14 17.56 6.13 -19.46
CA SER A 14 17.58 5.16 -20.58
C SER A 14 16.70 3.92 -20.41
N GLY A 15 15.92 3.81 -19.33
CA GLY A 15 15.10 2.62 -19.08
C GLY A 15 14.02 2.35 -20.15
N CYS A 16 13.53 3.39 -20.84
CA CYS A 16 12.53 3.23 -21.90
C CYS A 16 13.15 2.70 -23.19
N GLU A 17 14.39 3.11 -23.48
CA GLU A 17 15.20 2.64 -24.61
C GLU A 17 15.65 1.20 -24.39
N ILE A 18 16.07 0.87 -23.16
CA ILE A 18 16.42 -0.50 -22.78
C ILE A 18 15.19 -1.40 -22.92
N ALA A 19 14.01 -0.97 -22.45
CA ALA A 19 12.77 -1.74 -22.64
C ALA A 19 12.42 -1.99 -24.11
N PHE A 20 12.80 -1.07 -25.02
CA PHE A 20 12.64 -1.26 -26.46
C PHE A 20 13.62 -2.30 -27.02
N LEU A 21 14.86 -2.34 -26.52
CA LEU A 21 15.86 -3.35 -26.88
C LEU A 21 15.55 -4.73 -26.27
N ASP A 22 15.02 -4.77 -25.05
CA ASP A 22 14.63 -5.99 -24.31
C ASP A 22 13.44 -6.74 -24.95
N MET A 23 12.81 -6.15 -25.97
CA MET A 23 11.83 -6.87 -26.80
C MET A 23 12.43 -8.09 -27.52
N GLY A 24 13.76 -8.18 -27.62
CA GLY A 24 14.45 -9.38 -28.11
C GLY A 24 14.01 -9.79 -29.51
N GLU A 25 13.52 -11.03 -29.66
CA GLU A 25 13.10 -11.58 -30.96
C GLU A 25 11.91 -10.84 -31.59
N ASP A 26 11.02 -10.25 -30.78
CA ASP A 26 9.88 -9.48 -31.28
C ASP A 26 10.32 -8.18 -31.98
N LEU A 27 11.47 -7.62 -31.57
CA LEU A 27 12.07 -6.47 -32.24
C LEU A 27 12.51 -6.83 -33.66
N LEU A 28 13.02 -8.04 -33.90
CA LEU A 28 13.41 -8.49 -35.25
C LEU A 28 12.22 -8.55 -36.20
N ALA A 29 11.04 -8.97 -35.70
CA ALA A 29 9.80 -8.99 -36.47
C ALA A 29 9.30 -7.57 -36.81
N LEU A 30 9.63 -6.58 -35.98
CA LEU A 30 9.31 -5.16 -36.18
C LEU A 30 10.30 -4.45 -37.10
N LEU A 31 11.60 -4.74 -37.02
CA LEU A 31 12.63 -4.13 -37.87
C LEU A 31 12.42 -4.39 -39.36
N GLY A 32 11.71 -5.46 -39.74
CA GLY A 32 11.27 -5.67 -41.13
C GLY A 32 10.12 -4.78 -41.60
N LYS A 33 9.51 -4.00 -40.70
CA LYS A 33 8.31 -3.17 -40.92
C LYS A 33 8.52 -1.69 -40.58
N ILE A 34 9.61 -1.35 -39.89
CA ILE A 34 9.94 0.02 -39.49
C ILE A 34 11.35 0.38 -39.99
N GLU A 35 11.57 1.65 -40.26
CA GLU A 35 12.87 2.25 -40.56
C GLU A 35 13.16 3.28 -39.48
N ILE A 36 14.17 3.02 -38.62
CA ILE A 36 14.60 4.01 -37.62
C ILE A 36 15.42 5.07 -38.35
N VAL A 37 14.84 6.26 -38.50
CA VAL A 37 15.47 7.39 -39.22
C VAL A 37 16.28 8.29 -38.30
N HIS A 38 15.97 8.27 -37.01
CA HIS A 38 16.69 9.01 -35.98
C HIS A 38 16.52 8.34 -34.62
N ALA A 39 17.63 8.02 -33.96
CA ALA A 39 17.66 7.52 -32.60
C ALA A 39 19.08 7.72 -32.05
N PRO A 40 19.37 8.82 -31.32
CA PRO A 40 20.74 9.19 -30.95
C PRO A 40 21.50 8.08 -30.23
N LEU A 41 20.83 7.33 -29.34
CA LEU A 41 21.42 6.23 -28.58
C LEU A 41 21.82 5.03 -29.47
N LEU A 42 21.11 4.80 -30.58
CA LEU A 42 21.31 3.63 -31.45
C LEU A 42 22.16 3.95 -32.68
N MET A 43 22.13 5.20 -33.14
CA MET A 43 22.69 5.61 -34.44
C MET A 43 23.89 6.56 -34.32
N ASP A 44 24.21 7.06 -33.13
CA ASP A 44 25.22 8.11 -32.89
C ASP A 44 25.03 9.34 -33.82
N ASN A 45 23.76 9.65 -34.11
CA ASN A 45 23.38 10.79 -34.93
C ASN A 45 23.26 12.03 -34.05
N LYS A 46 24.00 13.09 -34.41
CA LYS A 46 23.80 14.42 -33.80
C LYS A 46 22.51 15.06 -34.33
N TYR A 47 21.89 15.94 -33.54
CA TYR A 47 20.68 16.73 -33.83
C TYR A 47 20.70 17.59 -35.12
N HIS A 48 21.75 17.48 -35.93
CA HIS A 48 22.08 18.40 -37.00
C HIS A 48 22.08 17.64 -38.32
N ALA A 49 21.29 18.11 -39.28
CA ALA A 49 21.41 17.66 -40.66
C ALA A 49 22.86 17.84 -41.15
N PRO A 50 23.39 16.94 -42.00
CA PRO A 50 24.76 17.04 -42.51
C PRO A 50 25.10 18.40 -43.15
N GLU A 51 24.07 19.11 -43.63
CA GLU A 51 24.12 20.38 -44.33
C GLU A 51 24.26 21.61 -43.40
N SER A 52 24.00 21.47 -42.09
CA SER A 52 23.96 22.61 -41.15
C SER A 52 25.29 22.90 -40.43
N ASN A 53 26.36 22.15 -40.75
CA ASN A 53 27.66 22.23 -40.06
C ASN A 53 27.56 22.19 -38.52
N GLY A 54 26.52 21.54 -37.97
CA GLY A 54 26.34 21.38 -36.53
C GLY A 54 25.72 22.58 -35.80
N LYS A 55 25.10 23.55 -36.50
CA LYS A 55 24.60 24.79 -35.87
C LYS A 55 23.09 24.89 -35.71
N GLU A 56 22.30 24.23 -36.56
CA GLU A 56 20.84 24.26 -36.50
C GLU A 56 20.28 22.86 -36.22
N LEU A 57 19.31 22.79 -35.31
CA LEU A 57 18.53 21.58 -35.02
C LEU A 57 17.67 21.24 -36.24
N ALA A 58 17.83 20.04 -36.78
CA ALA A 58 17.07 19.60 -37.95
C ALA A 58 16.88 18.08 -37.90
N LEU A 59 15.72 17.65 -37.40
CA LEU A 59 15.38 16.23 -37.30
C LEU A 59 14.74 15.74 -38.61
N PRO A 60 15.03 14.48 -39.03
CA PRO A 60 14.38 13.91 -40.20
C PRO A 60 12.90 13.69 -39.96
N TYR A 61 12.11 13.73 -41.04
CA TYR A 61 10.69 13.39 -40.98
C TYR A 61 10.49 11.92 -40.58
N ALA A 62 9.53 11.68 -39.69
CA ALA A 62 9.12 10.34 -39.25
C ALA A 62 7.58 10.21 -39.23
N ASP A 63 7.08 9.00 -39.50
CA ASP A 63 5.66 8.69 -39.36
C ASP A 63 5.28 8.59 -37.87
N ILE A 64 6.20 8.05 -37.04
CA ILE A 64 6.03 7.92 -35.59
C ILE A 64 7.27 8.43 -34.86
N GLY A 65 7.08 9.36 -33.93
CA GLY A 65 8.10 9.86 -33.02
C GLY A 65 7.88 9.34 -31.60
N PHE A 66 8.93 8.87 -30.93
CA PHE A 66 8.94 8.56 -29.51
C PHE A 66 9.79 9.58 -28.75
N ILE A 67 9.22 10.18 -27.72
CA ILE A 67 9.94 11.03 -26.77
C ILE A 67 10.06 10.27 -25.46
N SER A 68 11.27 10.10 -24.95
CA SER A 68 11.52 9.61 -23.59
C SER A 68 12.18 10.69 -22.73
N GLY A 69 12.02 10.55 -21.41
CA GLY A 69 12.56 11.50 -20.46
C GLY A 69 11.82 12.83 -20.39
N SER A 70 12.26 13.69 -19.49
CA SER A 70 11.58 14.94 -19.19
C SER A 70 12.29 16.19 -19.70
N LEU A 71 11.50 17.26 -19.77
CA LEU A 71 11.95 18.58 -20.19
C LEU A 71 12.57 19.31 -19.01
N ASN A 72 13.90 19.49 -19.04
CA ASN A 72 14.63 20.17 -17.98
C ASN A 72 15.36 21.43 -18.46
N THR A 73 15.51 21.60 -19.77
CA THR A 73 16.25 22.71 -20.37
C THR A 73 15.46 23.30 -21.53
N GLY A 74 15.74 24.56 -21.88
CA GLY A 74 15.20 25.19 -23.09
C GLY A 74 15.53 24.38 -24.35
N LYS A 75 16.70 23.70 -24.37
CA LYS A 75 17.08 22.84 -25.49
C LYS A 75 16.17 21.63 -25.65
N HIS A 76 15.71 21.02 -24.56
CA HIS A 76 14.76 19.92 -24.63
C HIS A 76 13.41 20.38 -25.20
N VAL A 77 12.99 21.62 -24.92
CA VAL A 77 11.78 22.22 -25.50
C VAL A 77 11.92 22.41 -27.00
N GLU A 78 13.07 22.91 -27.46
CA GLU A 78 13.36 23.03 -28.90
C GLU A 78 13.29 21.68 -29.61
N ILE A 79 13.92 20.64 -29.04
CA ILE A 79 13.92 19.26 -29.59
C ILE A 79 12.49 18.71 -29.64
N LEU A 80 11.70 18.90 -28.57
CA LEU A 80 10.32 18.45 -28.54
C LEU A 80 9.44 19.15 -29.58
N HIS A 81 9.62 20.46 -29.79
CA HIS A 81 8.91 21.20 -30.83
C HIS A 81 9.29 20.71 -32.23
N GLU A 82 10.59 20.53 -32.48
CA GLU A 82 11.07 19.99 -33.76
C GLU A 82 10.48 18.59 -34.01
N MET A 83 10.51 17.69 -33.01
CA MET A 83 9.87 16.38 -33.15
C MET A 83 8.37 16.48 -33.40
N ARG A 84 7.67 17.41 -32.76
CA ARG A 84 6.24 17.61 -32.97
C ARG A 84 5.92 18.11 -34.38
N GLU A 85 6.82 18.86 -35.00
CA GLU A 85 6.68 19.31 -36.39
C GLU A 85 7.08 18.23 -37.41
N LYS A 86 8.06 17.39 -37.08
CA LYS A 86 8.62 16.38 -37.99
C LYS A 86 7.97 14.99 -37.90
N CYS A 87 7.13 14.75 -36.90
CA CYS A 87 6.44 13.47 -36.69
C CYS A 87 4.93 13.60 -36.92
N GLU A 88 4.32 12.70 -37.69
CA GLU A 88 2.85 12.66 -37.81
C GLU A 88 2.19 12.29 -36.49
N VAL A 89 2.70 11.24 -35.84
CA VAL A 89 2.28 10.79 -34.51
C VAL A 89 3.46 10.94 -33.56
N LEU A 90 3.24 11.59 -32.41
CA LEU A 90 4.23 11.74 -31.36
C LEU A 90 3.75 11.03 -30.09
N VAL A 91 4.57 10.13 -29.55
CA VAL A 91 4.26 9.27 -28.41
C VAL A 91 5.21 9.62 -27.26
N ALA A 92 4.65 9.96 -26.10
CA ALA A 92 5.40 10.07 -24.86
C ALA A 92 5.64 8.67 -24.29
N LEU A 93 6.88 8.20 -24.35
CA LEU A 93 7.29 6.87 -23.93
C LEU A 93 7.80 6.90 -22.48
N GLY A 94 7.01 6.32 -21.58
CA GLY A 94 7.35 6.18 -20.16
C GLY A 94 6.87 7.34 -19.26
N THR A 95 6.91 7.08 -17.95
CA THR A 95 6.36 8.00 -16.93
C THR A 95 7.06 9.37 -16.94
N CYS A 96 8.36 9.42 -17.20
CA CYS A 96 9.12 10.67 -17.23
C CYS A 96 8.68 11.59 -18.38
N ALA A 97 8.40 11.03 -19.56
CA ALA A 97 7.93 11.80 -20.71
C ALA A 97 6.48 12.27 -20.52
N GLY A 98 5.62 11.44 -19.92
CA GLY A 98 4.22 11.79 -19.68
C GLY A 98 3.98 12.72 -18.48
N HIS A 99 4.79 12.60 -17.43
CA HIS A 99 4.53 13.22 -16.11
C HIS A 99 5.76 13.91 -15.48
N GLY A 100 6.86 14.06 -16.22
CA GLY A 100 8.09 14.70 -15.76
C GLY A 100 9.03 13.79 -14.94
N GLY A 101 8.48 12.93 -14.08
CA GLY A 101 9.26 12.00 -13.25
C GLY A 101 10.29 12.69 -12.34
N ILE A 102 11.24 11.91 -11.83
CA ILE A 102 12.35 12.40 -10.98
C ILE A 102 13.17 13.52 -11.67
N PRO A 103 13.55 13.41 -12.96
CA PRO A 103 14.42 14.42 -13.56
C PRO A 103 13.75 15.80 -13.66
N ALA A 104 12.42 15.88 -13.83
CA ALA A 104 11.71 17.17 -13.90
C ALA A 104 11.62 17.93 -12.57
N MET A 105 11.97 17.30 -11.44
CA MET A 105 12.01 18.00 -10.14
C MET A 105 12.98 19.18 -10.16
N MET A 106 14.02 19.13 -11.00
CA MET A 106 14.99 20.22 -11.18
C MET A 106 14.32 21.54 -11.59
N ASN A 107 13.19 21.49 -12.29
CA ASN A 107 12.44 22.68 -12.72
C ASN A 107 11.79 23.46 -11.55
N GLY A 108 11.71 22.83 -10.37
CA GLY A 108 11.16 23.44 -9.15
C GLY A 108 12.19 24.13 -8.26
N PHE A 109 13.49 24.07 -8.59
CA PHE A 109 14.56 24.70 -7.82
C PHE A 109 15.03 26.01 -8.47
N GLU A 110 15.47 26.97 -7.65
CA GLU A 110 16.14 28.16 -8.18
C GLU A 110 17.47 27.76 -8.84
N HIS A 111 17.72 28.24 -10.06
CA HIS A 111 18.84 27.83 -10.92
C HIS A 111 20.19 27.81 -10.20
N LYS A 112 20.47 28.84 -9.40
CA LYS A 112 21.74 28.98 -8.69
C LYS A 112 21.93 27.88 -7.65
N GLN A 113 20.89 27.55 -6.88
CA GLN A 113 20.94 26.50 -5.86
C GLN A 113 21.08 25.10 -6.46
N GLY A 114 20.41 24.84 -7.59
CA GLY A 114 20.54 23.58 -8.31
C GLY A 114 21.97 23.34 -8.81
N TRP A 115 22.55 24.34 -9.47
CA TRP A 115 23.93 24.26 -9.97
C TRP A 115 24.97 24.20 -8.85
N GLU A 116 24.81 24.97 -7.78
CA GLU A 116 25.66 24.86 -6.59
C GLU A 116 25.61 23.43 -6.05
N THR A 117 24.42 22.86 -5.86
CA THR A 117 24.28 21.48 -5.35
C THR A 117 24.96 20.44 -6.25
N ILE A 118 24.83 20.57 -7.59
CA ILE A 118 25.43 19.64 -8.55
C ILE A 118 26.96 19.75 -8.57
N PHE A 119 27.49 20.98 -8.68
CA PHE A 119 28.91 21.21 -8.91
C PHE A 119 29.73 21.37 -7.62
N THR A 120 29.08 21.52 -6.46
CA THR A 120 29.75 21.60 -5.15
C THR A 120 29.39 20.44 -4.23
N THR A 121 28.88 19.32 -4.76
CA THR A 121 28.66 18.11 -3.98
C THR A 121 29.99 17.57 -3.40
N PRO A 122 30.01 17.10 -2.14
CA PRO A 122 31.22 16.57 -1.51
C PRO A 122 31.77 15.31 -2.21
N THR A 123 31.02 14.71 -3.14
CA THR A 123 31.43 13.54 -3.93
C THR A 123 32.26 13.89 -5.17
N THR A 124 32.51 15.17 -5.46
CA THR A 124 33.32 15.62 -6.61
C THR A 124 34.67 16.18 -6.12
N GLU A 125 35.76 15.45 -6.36
CA GLU A 125 37.11 15.95 -6.06
C GLU A 125 37.49 17.08 -7.02
N GLY A 126 37.92 18.22 -6.48
CA GLY A 126 38.35 19.37 -7.28
C GLY A 126 37.20 20.16 -7.91
N ALA A 127 36.14 20.46 -7.14
CA ALA A 127 35.04 21.34 -7.57
C ALA A 127 35.56 22.70 -8.07
N GLY A 128 35.76 22.81 -9.39
CA GLY A 128 36.28 24.00 -10.08
C GLY A 128 35.28 25.16 -10.18
N GLY A 129 34.27 25.20 -9.31
CA GLY A 129 33.12 26.08 -9.41
C GLY A 129 32.08 25.61 -10.43
N ILE A 130 30.97 26.34 -10.50
CA ILE A 130 29.95 26.14 -11.55
C ILE A 130 30.56 26.63 -12.87
N PRO A 131 30.51 25.84 -13.96
CA PRO A 131 30.98 26.30 -15.27
C PRO A 131 30.30 27.60 -15.71
N GLU A 132 31.06 28.57 -16.23
CA GLU A 132 30.53 29.87 -16.67
C GLU A 132 30.11 29.88 -18.15
N GLU A 133 30.58 28.91 -18.95
CA GLU A 133 30.34 28.81 -20.39
C GLU A 133 29.50 27.57 -20.74
N ASP A 134 28.67 27.67 -21.79
CA ASP A 134 27.89 26.58 -22.40
C ASP A 134 26.90 25.80 -21.51
N LEU A 135 26.51 26.33 -20.35
CA LEU A 135 25.45 25.71 -19.54
C LEU A 135 24.08 25.87 -20.22
N PRO A 136 23.37 24.77 -20.54
CA PRO A 136 22.03 24.86 -21.12
C PRO A 136 21.07 25.50 -20.11
N GLN A 137 20.30 26.48 -20.56
CA GLN A 137 19.35 27.20 -19.71
C GLN A 137 18.29 26.22 -19.17
N PRO A 138 18.23 25.99 -17.84
CA PRO A 138 17.18 25.18 -17.24
C PRO A 138 15.80 25.79 -17.50
N LEU A 139 14.79 24.93 -17.58
CA LEU A 139 13.40 25.38 -17.57
C LEU A 139 13.02 25.79 -16.16
N PHE A 140 12.65 27.06 -15.99
CA PHE A 140 12.08 27.54 -14.76
C PHE A 140 10.64 27.97 -14.97
N LEU A 141 9.76 27.38 -14.17
CA LEU A 141 8.37 27.78 -14.07
C LEU A 141 8.28 29.07 -13.24
N VAL A 142 8.73 30.20 -13.80
CA VAL A 142 8.22 31.51 -13.39
C VAL A 142 7.55 32.17 -14.59
N GLY A 143 6.22 32.05 -14.60
CA GLY A 143 5.37 32.89 -15.43
C GLY A 143 4.33 32.16 -16.29
N ILE A 144 3.25 31.69 -15.66
CA ILE A 144 1.96 32.22 -16.11
C ILE A 144 1.95 33.68 -15.62
N GLY A 145 2.48 34.57 -16.45
CA GLY A 145 2.78 35.96 -16.09
C GLY A 145 1.53 36.82 -15.93
N ALA A 146 1.38 37.44 -14.77
CA ALA A 146 1.40 38.90 -14.54
C ALA A 146 0.77 39.90 -15.53
N ALA A 147 -0.12 39.53 -16.46
CA ALA A 147 -0.89 40.48 -17.28
C ALA A 147 -2.42 40.29 -17.24
N GLY A 148 -2.93 39.31 -16.49
CA GLY A 148 -4.38 39.07 -16.33
C GLY A 148 -4.86 38.80 -14.91
N ALA A 149 -3.97 38.81 -13.92
CA ALA A 149 -4.25 38.39 -12.54
C ALA A 149 -4.50 39.56 -11.57
N ALA A 150 -5.28 40.57 -11.99
CA ALA A 150 -5.67 41.66 -11.10
C ALA A 150 -6.99 41.41 -10.34
N THR A 151 -7.75 40.34 -10.62
CA THR A 151 -9.09 40.17 -10.00
C THR A 151 -9.55 38.71 -9.84
N ILE A 152 -8.70 37.79 -9.42
CA ILE A 152 -9.18 36.54 -8.80
C ILE A 152 -8.33 36.25 -7.56
N ALA A 153 -9.02 36.21 -6.43
CA ALA A 153 -8.47 36.19 -5.09
C ALA A 153 -7.40 35.11 -4.89
N ALA A 154 -6.30 35.49 -4.24
CA ALA A 154 -5.46 34.58 -3.49
C ALA A 154 -6.32 33.91 -2.40
N PRO A 155 -6.49 32.59 -2.46
CA PRO A 155 -5.97 31.75 -1.39
C PRO A 155 -5.54 30.38 -1.93
N ALA A 156 -4.29 30.24 -2.38
CA ALA A 156 -3.77 28.92 -2.77
C ALA A 156 -2.24 28.82 -2.70
N ILE A 157 -1.60 29.53 -1.76
CA ILE A 157 -0.21 29.26 -1.37
C ILE A 157 -0.16 29.33 0.16
N SER A 158 -0.75 28.33 0.82
CA SER A 158 -0.61 28.08 2.26
C SER A 158 -0.67 26.58 2.58
N ALA A 159 -0.20 25.73 1.65
CA ALA A 159 -0.37 24.27 1.75
C ALA A 159 0.88 23.49 2.23
N LEU A 160 2.01 24.17 2.51
CA LEU A 160 3.26 23.51 2.94
C LEU A 160 3.70 23.82 4.38
N ALA A 161 2.80 24.38 5.18
CA ALA A 161 2.98 24.48 6.62
C ALA A 161 1.69 24.03 7.30
N GLY A 162 1.74 23.29 8.42
CA GLY A 162 0.63 23.37 9.38
C GLY A 162 0.38 24.83 9.76
N GLU A 163 -0.72 25.14 10.47
CA GLU A 163 -0.87 26.48 11.01
C GLU A 163 0.35 26.78 11.91
N LYS A 164 1.32 27.52 11.37
CA LYS A 164 2.51 28.00 12.08
C LYS A 164 2.10 29.23 12.86
N GLY A 165 2.44 29.25 14.16
CA GLY A 165 2.34 30.45 14.98
C GLY A 165 1.58 30.23 16.29
N GLU A 166 2.07 29.34 17.16
CA GLU A 166 1.55 29.22 18.54
C GLU A 166 1.63 30.56 19.30
N LYS A 167 2.68 31.36 19.05
CA LYS A 167 3.13 32.43 19.95
C LYS A 167 2.11 33.53 20.27
N ASP A 168 1.15 33.76 19.37
CA ASP A 168 0.08 34.76 19.52
C ASP A 168 -1.34 34.17 19.39
N MET A 169 -1.45 32.84 19.43
CA MET A 169 -2.69 32.16 19.15
C MET A 169 -3.58 32.04 20.39
N LYS A 170 -4.84 32.44 20.25
CA LYS A 170 -5.85 32.23 21.29
C LYS A 170 -6.36 30.79 21.23
N TRP A 171 -6.13 30.05 22.32
CA TRP A 171 -6.65 28.69 22.50
C TRP A 171 -8.09 28.72 23.03
N ASP A 172 -8.96 27.89 22.44
CA ASP A 172 -10.34 27.72 22.91
C ASP A 172 -10.42 26.68 24.04
N ALA A 173 -9.50 25.71 24.05
CA ALA A 173 -9.34 24.72 25.11
C ALA A 173 -7.88 24.24 25.22
N GLU A 174 -7.50 23.74 26.39
CA GLU A 174 -6.21 23.09 26.63
C GLU A 174 -6.39 21.78 27.38
N HIS A 175 -5.64 20.74 26.99
CA HIS A 175 -5.62 19.44 27.65
C HIS A 175 -4.18 18.91 27.77
N GLU A 176 -3.93 17.95 28.67
CA GLU A 176 -2.61 17.32 28.73
C GLU A 176 -2.37 16.41 27.52
N VAL A 177 -3.38 15.60 27.17
CA VAL A 177 -3.34 14.67 26.03
C VAL A 177 -4.60 14.83 25.20
N VAL A 178 -4.42 15.00 23.88
CA VAL A 178 -5.51 15.09 22.90
C VAL A 178 -5.48 13.86 22.00
N ILE A 179 -6.59 13.13 21.94
CA ILE A 179 -6.72 11.90 21.14
C ILE A 179 -7.82 12.12 20.09
N ILE A 180 -7.53 11.75 18.85
CA ILE A 180 -8.44 11.89 17.72
C ILE A 180 -8.89 10.50 17.25
N GLY A 181 -10.16 10.19 17.44
CA GLY A 181 -10.78 8.91 17.10
C GLY A 181 -11.08 8.06 18.33
N SER A 182 -12.31 7.54 18.40
CA SER A 182 -12.79 6.76 19.54
C SER A 182 -12.88 5.24 19.27
N GLY A 183 -12.07 4.73 18.32
CA GLY A 183 -11.90 3.28 18.12
C GLY A 183 -11.14 2.61 19.26
N PHE A 184 -10.79 1.33 19.09
CA PHE A 184 -10.04 0.57 20.10
C PHE A 184 -8.74 1.29 20.51
N ALA A 185 -7.95 1.76 19.54
CA ALA A 185 -6.68 2.43 19.79
C ALA A 185 -6.85 3.71 20.62
N GLY A 186 -7.78 4.59 20.25
CA GLY A 186 -7.98 5.86 20.95
C GLY A 186 -8.53 5.68 22.35
N LEU A 187 -9.49 4.76 22.56
CA LEU A 187 -10.05 4.49 23.88
C LEU A 187 -9.04 3.80 24.81
N ALA A 188 -8.27 2.83 24.30
CA ALA A 188 -7.22 2.17 25.06
C ALA A 188 -6.12 3.17 25.47
N ALA A 189 -5.65 4.00 24.53
CA ALA A 189 -4.67 5.04 24.81
C ALA A 189 -5.17 6.05 25.86
N ALA A 190 -6.45 6.42 25.83
CA ALA A 190 -7.03 7.33 26.81
C ALA A 190 -7.02 6.74 28.22
N ILE A 191 -7.44 5.48 28.35
CA ILE A 191 -7.44 4.75 29.63
C ILE A 191 -6.01 4.61 30.15
N GLU A 192 -5.07 4.22 29.28
CA GLU A 192 -3.68 4.01 29.66
C GLU A 192 -3.00 5.32 30.09
N ALA A 193 -3.21 6.40 29.34
CA ALA A 193 -2.72 7.73 29.72
C ALA A 193 -3.20 8.14 31.13
N LYS A 194 -4.47 7.85 31.46
CA LYS A 194 -5.03 8.11 32.79
C LYS A 194 -4.40 7.21 33.87
N LYS A 195 -4.20 5.92 33.60
CA LYS A 195 -3.51 4.97 34.50
C LYS A 195 -2.08 5.42 34.80
N LEU A 196 -1.38 5.96 33.79
CA LEU A 196 -0.04 6.56 33.91
C LEU A 196 -0.04 7.96 34.56
N GLY A 197 -1.18 8.44 35.04
CA GLY A 197 -1.27 9.63 35.90
C GLY A 197 -1.65 10.92 35.19
N ALA A 198 -1.94 10.90 33.89
CA ALA A 198 -2.47 12.08 33.19
C ALA A 198 -3.77 12.57 33.86
N LYS A 199 -3.85 13.87 34.12
CA LYS A 199 -4.97 14.50 34.83
C LYS A 199 -6.07 14.93 33.87
N ASP A 200 -5.72 15.37 32.66
CA ASP A 200 -6.70 15.86 31.67
C ASP A 200 -6.48 15.25 30.28
N VAL A 201 -7.38 14.32 29.92
CA VAL A 201 -7.35 13.58 28.65
C VAL A 201 -8.69 13.80 27.94
N VAL A 202 -8.63 14.12 26.65
CA VAL A 202 -9.82 14.26 25.79
C VAL A 202 -9.72 13.36 24.55
N VAL A 203 -10.84 12.73 24.19
CA VAL A 203 -11.01 11.98 22.95
C VAL A 203 -12.08 12.67 22.11
N TYR A 204 -11.73 13.03 20.87
CA TYR A 204 -12.65 13.61 19.89
C TYR A 204 -13.05 12.56 18.84
N ASP A 205 -14.33 12.52 18.47
CA ASP A 205 -14.81 11.70 17.36
C ASP A 205 -15.73 12.51 16.44
N LYS A 206 -15.51 12.40 15.13
CA LYS A 206 -16.32 13.11 14.14
C LYS A 206 -17.76 12.61 14.08
N MET A 207 -18.00 11.36 14.46
CA MET A 207 -19.30 10.73 14.39
C MET A 207 -20.16 11.10 15.60
N PRO A 208 -21.51 11.03 15.50
CA PRO A 208 -22.42 11.23 16.63
C PRO A 208 -22.47 10.02 17.59
N TYR A 209 -21.56 9.06 17.43
CA TYR A 209 -21.44 7.85 18.22
C TYR A 209 -19.96 7.43 18.24
N PHE A 210 -19.58 6.63 19.23
CA PHE A 210 -18.19 6.18 19.41
C PHE A 210 -17.87 4.89 18.65
N GLY A 211 -16.59 4.66 18.38
CA GLY A 211 -16.04 3.34 18.05
C GLY A 211 -15.61 3.11 16.60
N GLY A 212 -16.14 3.85 15.62
CA GLY A 212 -15.77 3.67 14.22
C GLY A 212 -15.84 2.20 13.76
N ASN A 213 -14.86 1.74 12.96
CA ASN A 213 -14.73 0.34 12.55
C ASN A 213 -14.63 -0.64 13.72
N SER A 214 -14.07 -0.22 14.86
CA SER A 214 -13.90 -1.07 16.03
C SER A 214 -15.22 -1.55 16.61
N THR A 215 -16.35 -0.88 16.34
CA THR A 215 -17.68 -1.37 16.73
C THR A 215 -18.21 -2.43 15.77
N TYR A 216 -17.88 -2.35 14.47
CA TYR A 216 -18.49 -3.16 13.41
C TYR A 216 -17.85 -4.54 13.23
N ASN A 217 -16.59 -4.73 13.63
CA ASN A 217 -15.92 -6.02 13.50
C ASN A 217 -16.63 -7.12 14.32
N GLY A 218 -16.30 -8.39 14.05
CA GLY A 218 -16.96 -9.56 14.68
C GLY A 218 -16.65 -9.81 16.16
N GLY A 219 -15.98 -8.88 16.85
CA GLY A 219 -15.57 -9.01 18.25
C GLY A 219 -14.40 -9.98 18.45
N LEU A 220 -13.57 -10.13 17.41
CA LEU A 220 -12.48 -11.10 17.37
C LEU A 220 -11.19 -10.47 17.89
N PHE A 221 -10.53 -11.13 18.83
CA PHE A 221 -9.29 -10.64 19.44
C PHE A 221 -8.27 -11.78 19.55
N ALA A 222 -7.22 -11.74 18.72
CA ALA A 222 -6.13 -12.71 18.74
C ALA A 222 -5.14 -12.40 19.88
N VAL A 223 -4.90 -13.38 20.74
CA VAL A 223 -4.03 -13.25 21.91
C VAL A 223 -3.20 -14.54 22.06
N PRO A 224 -1.87 -14.49 21.87
CA PRO A 224 -1.00 -15.64 22.05
C PRO A 224 -0.69 -15.90 23.53
N ASP A 225 -0.35 -17.14 23.87
CA ASP A 225 -0.09 -17.63 25.24
C ASP A 225 -1.13 -17.20 26.31
N SER A 226 -2.38 -17.09 25.87
CA SER A 226 -3.46 -16.55 26.71
C SER A 226 -3.92 -17.51 27.82
N PRO A 227 -4.55 -17.01 28.90
CA PRO A 227 -5.10 -17.88 29.95
C PRO A 227 -6.05 -18.96 29.42
N LEU A 228 -6.87 -18.64 28.40
CA LEU A 228 -7.79 -19.61 27.81
C LEU A 228 -7.04 -20.63 26.93
N GLN A 229 -5.94 -20.26 26.26
CA GLN A 229 -5.10 -21.23 25.56
C GLN A 229 -4.48 -22.23 26.55
N LYS A 230 -3.97 -21.73 27.70
CA LYS A 230 -3.44 -22.57 28.79
C LYS A 230 -4.50 -23.53 29.32
N GLU A 231 -5.72 -23.05 29.59
CA GLU A 231 -6.86 -23.88 30.01
C GLU A 231 -7.19 -24.99 28.98
N LYS A 232 -7.15 -24.66 27.69
CA LYS A 232 -7.44 -25.62 26.59
C LYS A 232 -6.23 -26.47 26.18
N GLY A 233 -5.06 -26.30 26.81
CA GLY A 233 -3.84 -27.02 26.45
C GLY A 233 -3.25 -26.66 25.08
N VAL A 234 -3.59 -25.48 24.53
CA VAL A 234 -3.02 -24.98 23.27
C VAL A 234 -1.67 -24.33 23.56
N LYS A 235 -0.61 -24.84 22.94
CA LYS A 235 0.74 -24.27 23.03
C LYS A 235 0.89 -23.17 21.98
N ASP A 236 1.30 -21.98 22.40
CA ASP A 236 1.48 -20.82 21.53
C ASP A 236 2.52 -19.85 22.13
N SER A 237 2.96 -18.85 21.36
CA SER A 237 3.85 -17.79 21.84
C SER A 237 3.68 -16.51 21.01
N PRO A 238 4.11 -15.34 21.52
CA PRO A 238 4.17 -14.11 20.73
C PRO A 238 4.97 -14.27 19.43
N GLU A 239 6.08 -15.00 19.49
CA GLU A 239 6.95 -15.29 18.34
C GLU A 239 6.20 -16.14 17.29
N ASN A 240 5.44 -17.16 17.71
CA ASN A 240 4.64 -17.97 16.81
C ASN A 240 3.52 -17.16 16.13
N MET A 241 2.82 -16.28 16.89
CA MET A 241 1.85 -15.37 16.30
C MET A 241 2.49 -14.39 15.31
N THR A 242 3.68 -13.87 15.63
CA THR A 242 4.44 -12.98 14.76
C THR A 242 4.84 -13.68 13.46
N ALA A 243 5.36 -14.91 13.55
CA ALA A 243 5.73 -15.71 12.38
C ALA A 243 4.53 -15.98 11.46
N ASP A 244 3.38 -16.34 12.03
CA ASP A 244 2.12 -16.48 11.28
C ASP A 244 1.73 -15.17 10.56
N GLN A 245 1.85 -14.03 11.23
CA GLN A 245 1.51 -12.72 10.69
C GLN A 245 2.48 -12.27 9.59
N VAL A 246 3.79 -12.48 9.75
CA VAL A 246 4.81 -12.17 8.72
C VAL A 246 4.58 -13.03 7.49
N LYS A 247 4.32 -14.33 7.67
CA LYS A 247 3.97 -15.24 6.58
C LYS A 247 2.70 -14.79 5.85
N ALA A 248 1.63 -14.46 6.59
CA ALA A 248 0.38 -13.95 6.02
C ALA A 248 0.57 -12.60 5.31
N GLY A 249 1.47 -11.76 5.83
CA GLY A 249 1.92 -10.50 5.24
C GLY A 249 2.90 -10.67 4.08
N ARG A 250 3.17 -11.91 3.61
CA ARG A 250 4.06 -12.21 2.48
C ARG A 250 5.46 -11.61 2.63
N GLY A 251 5.96 -11.58 3.86
CA GLY A 251 7.32 -11.14 4.19
C GLY A 251 7.54 -9.62 4.21
N VAL A 252 6.52 -8.80 3.93
CA VAL A 252 6.67 -7.33 3.92
C VAL A 252 6.27 -6.67 5.24
N ALA A 253 5.74 -7.43 6.20
CA ALA A 253 5.32 -6.87 7.49
C ALA A 253 6.51 -6.55 8.41
N TYR A 254 6.35 -5.50 9.23
CA TYR A 254 7.32 -5.11 10.25
C TYR A 254 7.26 -6.07 11.45
N ALA A 255 8.22 -7.01 11.50
CA ALA A 255 8.22 -8.09 12.48
C ALA A 255 8.38 -7.59 13.93
N ASP A 256 9.10 -6.50 14.13
CA ASP A 256 9.27 -5.79 15.40
C ASP A 256 7.96 -5.21 15.94
N LEU A 257 7.16 -4.50 15.14
CA LEU A 257 5.81 -4.09 15.55
C LEU A 257 4.93 -5.28 15.87
N LEU A 258 4.92 -6.28 14.99
CA LEU A 258 4.05 -7.44 15.16
C LEU A 258 4.40 -8.17 16.46
N LEU A 259 5.70 -8.31 16.75
CA LEU A 259 6.17 -8.90 17.99
C LEU A 259 5.83 -8.04 19.20
N HIS A 260 5.96 -6.71 19.10
CA HIS A 260 5.54 -5.78 20.14
C HIS A 260 4.04 -5.96 20.44
N VAL A 261 3.19 -5.94 19.42
CA VAL A 261 1.74 -6.19 19.55
C VAL A 261 1.47 -7.56 20.17
N ALA A 262 2.15 -8.62 19.71
CA ALA A 262 1.94 -9.97 20.21
C ALA A 262 2.36 -10.13 21.68
N ARG A 263 3.44 -9.47 22.10
CA ARG A 263 3.91 -9.48 23.51
C ARG A 263 2.97 -8.74 24.45
N HIS A 264 2.38 -7.64 24.01
CA HIS A 264 1.44 -6.84 24.80
C HIS A 264 -0.04 -7.27 24.64
N ALA A 265 -0.33 -8.30 23.85
CA ALA A 265 -1.70 -8.73 23.58
C ALA A 265 -2.46 -9.21 24.84
N ASN A 266 -1.77 -9.84 25.80
CA ASN A 266 -2.41 -10.25 27.06
C ASN A 266 -2.76 -9.06 27.96
N GLU A 267 -1.90 -8.04 28.01
CA GLU A 267 -2.17 -6.80 28.74
C GLU A 267 -3.36 -6.06 28.13
N ALA A 268 -3.43 -6.02 26.79
CA ALA A 268 -4.56 -5.45 26.07
C ALA A 268 -5.85 -6.26 26.32
N LEU A 269 -5.79 -7.60 26.35
CA LEU A 269 -6.93 -8.44 26.72
C LEU A 269 -7.40 -8.14 28.14
N GLU A 270 -6.49 -8.08 29.11
CA GLU A 270 -6.80 -7.75 30.51
C GLU A 270 -7.48 -6.39 30.63
N MET A 271 -7.00 -5.37 29.93
CA MET A 271 -7.65 -4.05 29.89
C MET A 271 -9.12 -4.16 29.44
N THR A 272 -9.42 -4.98 28.44
CA THR A 272 -10.82 -5.17 27.99
C THR A 272 -11.66 -5.89 29.03
N LEU A 273 -11.10 -6.88 29.73
CA LEU A 273 -11.79 -7.63 30.78
C LEU A 273 -12.07 -6.72 32.00
N GLU A 274 -11.10 -5.93 32.44
CA GLU A 274 -11.24 -4.93 33.51
C GLU A 274 -12.32 -3.89 33.20
N ALA A 275 -12.42 -3.48 31.94
CA ALA A 275 -13.46 -2.55 31.49
C ALA A 275 -14.87 -3.17 31.51
N GLY A 276 -14.97 -4.51 31.52
CA GLY A 276 -16.21 -5.27 31.54
C GLY A 276 -16.57 -5.94 30.20
N SER A 277 -15.59 -6.22 29.33
CA SER A 277 -15.84 -6.97 28.10
C SER A 277 -16.00 -8.46 28.43
N GLU A 278 -16.96 -9.11 27.77
CA GLU A 278 -17.24 -10.53 27.96
C GLU A 278 -16.93 -11.32 26.70
N TYR A 279 -16.29 -12.48 26.86
CA TYR A 279 -15.88 -13.36 25.77
C TYR A 279 -16.44 -14.77 25.98
N PHE A 280 -16.70 -15.48 24.87
CA PHE A 280 -17.08 -16.88 24.93
C PHE A 280 -15.94 -17.76 25.47
N PRO A 281 -16.24 -18.87 26.17
CA PRO A 281 -15.24 -19.77 26.75
C PRO A 281 -14.63 -20.75 25.73
N TYR A 282 -14.42 -20.30 24.49
CA TYR A 282 -13.78 -21.04 23.42
C TYR A 282 -12.86 -20.15 22.59
N LEU A 283 -11.91 -20.77 21.88
CA LEU A 283 -10.98 -20.10 20.97
C LEU A 283 -11.28 -20.47 19.53
N GLN A 284 -11.19 -19.48 18.64
CA GLN A 284 -11.23 -19.69 17.20
C GLN A 284 -9.82 -19.75 16.62
N GLN A 285 -9.67 -20.56 15.58
CA GLN A 285 -8.53 -20.51 14.67
C GLN A 285 -8.99 -19.86 13.37
N LEU A 286 -8.52 -18.64 13.14
CA LEU A 286 -8.79 -17.90 11.91
C LEU A 286 -7.75 -18.25 10.84
N GLY A 287 -8.06 -17.94 9.57
CA GLY A 287 -7.13 -18.17 8.46
C GLY A 287 -5.81 -17.43 8.67
N GLY A 288 -4.69 -18.09 8.35
CA GLY A 288 -3.33 -17.57 8.57
C GLY A 288 -2.73 -17.92 9.93
N HIS A 289 -3.53 -18.34 10.91
CA HIS A 289 -3.04 -18.76 12.22
C HIS A 289 -2.72 -20.26 12.25
N SER A 290 -1.58 -20.63 12.80
CA SER A 290 -1.16 -22.02 13.02
C SER A 290 -1.94 -22.72 14.14
N VAL A 291 -2.40 -21.97 15.15
CA VAL A 291 -3.16 -22.51 16.30
C VAL A 291 -4.38 -21.65 16.65
N PRO A 292 -5.37 -22.19 17.39
CA PRO A 292 -6.48 -21.40 17.92
C PRO A 292 -5.99 -20.40 18.97
N ARG A 293 -6.22 -19.10 18.73
CA ARG A 293 -5.80 -18.00 19.63
C ARG A 293 -6.74 -16.81 19.69
N THR A 294 -7.89 -16.90 19.00
CA THR A 294 -8.80 -15.78 18.85
C THR A 294 -9.99 -15.91 19.80
N TYR A 295 -10.12 -14.95 20.70
CA TYR A 295 -11.32 -14.73 21.51
C TYR A 295 -12.44 -14.13 20.66
N GLN A 296 -13.69 -14.41 21.02
CA GLN A 296 -14.85 -13.72 20.46
C GLN A 296 -15.74 -13.16 21.57
N THR A 297 -16.14 -11.89 21.46
CA THR A 297 -17.09 -11.27 22.40
C THR A 297 -18.43 -12.00 22.39
N THR A 298 -19.12 -12.03 23.53
CA THR A 298 -20.46 -12.65 23.63
C THR A 298 -21.53 -11.93 22.79
N VAL A 299 -21.30 -10.65 22.50
CA VAL A 299 -22.11 -9.82 21.58
C VAL A 299 -21.83 -10.17 20.10
N ALA A 300 -20.80 -10.97 19.81
CA ALA A 300 -20.34 -11.32 18.45
C ALA A 300 -20.07 -10.06 17.60
N SER A 301 -19.57 -9.00 18.25
CA SER A 301 -19.29 -7.70 17.68
C SER A 301 -18.26 -6.96 18.53
N GLY A 302 -17.44 -6.12 17.90
CA GLY A 302 -16.47 -5.25 18.58
C GLY A 302 -17.14 -4.22 19.48
N ALA A 303 -18.45 -3.99 19.34
CA ALA A 303 -19.26 -3.25 20.32
C ALA A 303 -19.11 -3.81 21.75
N GLY A 304 -18.92 -5.12 21.88
CA GLY A 304 -18.67 -5.80 23.16
C GLY A 304 -17.35 -5.42 23.84
N ILE A 305 -16.47 -4.69 23.15
CA ILE A 305 -15.24 -4.10 23.71
C ILE A 305 -15.36 -2.56 23.77
N VAL A 306 -15.83 -1.92 22.68
CA VAL A 306 -15.95 -0.45 22.62
C VAL A 306 -16.84 0.10 23.74
N GLN A 307 -18.01 -0.52 23.98
CA GLN A 307 -18.94 -0.03 24.99
C GLN A 307 -18.34 -0.09 26.40
N PRO A 308 -17.77 -1.24 26.86
CA PRO A 308 -17.01 -1.30 28.11
C PRO A 308 -15.91 -0.23 28.22
N LEU A 309 -15.07 -0.06 27.19
CA LEU A 309 -14.00 0.94 27.22
C LEU A 309 -14.53 2.38 27.32
N VAL A 310 -15.63 2.71 26.63
CA VAL A 310 -16.30 4.02 26.76
C VAL A 310 -16.80 4.24 28.19
N GLN A 311 -17.40 3.22 28.82
CA GLN A 311 -17.85 3.33 30.21
C GLN A 311 -16.67 3.47 31.18
N GLN A 312 -15.58 2.75 30.92
CA GLN A 312 -14.35 2.87 31.70
C GLN A 312 -13.75 4.28 31.57
N CYS A 313 -13.72 4.85 30.37
CA CYS A 313 -13.29 6.23 30.15
C CYS A 313 -14.12 7.21 31.00
N LYS A 314 -15.44 7.06 31.01
CA LYS A 314 -16.34 7.90 31.82
C LYS A 314 -16.08 7.75 33.32
N LYS A 315 -15.90 6.52 33.82
CA LYS A 315 -15.56 6.25 35.23
C LYS A 315 -14.24 6.90 35.65
N LEU A 316 -13.27 6.92 34.75
CA LEU A 316 -11.95 7.52 34.95
C LEU A 316 -11.93 9.06 34.76
N GLY A 317 -13.08 9.67 34.44
CA GLY A 317 -13.18 11.11 34.20
C GLY A 317 -12.47 11.58 32.94
N ILE A 318 -12.34 10.72 31.93
CA ILE A 318 -11.82 11.07 30.60
C ILE A 318 -12.93 11.79 29.82
N LYS A 319 -12.59 12.91 29.17
CA LYS A 319 -13.53 13.68 28.36
C LYS A 319 -13.72 12.98 27.01
N LEU A 320 -14.97 12.70 26.64
CA LEU A 320 -15.31 12.10 25.36
C LEU A 320 -16.26 13.03 24.61
N GLU A 321 -15.86 13.49 23.43
CA GLU A 321 -16.61 14.44 22.62
C GLU A 321 -16.90 13.87 21.23
N ILE A 322 -18.18 13.61 20.96
CA ILE A 322 -18.69 13.27 19.63
C ILE A 322 -19.00 14.53 18.82
N ARG A 323 -19.24 14.38 17.51
CA ARG A 323 -19.52 15.50 16.60
C ARG A 323 -18.38 16.52 16.61
N ALA A 324 -17.15 16.03 16.69
CA ALA A 324 -15.93 16.80 16.78
C ALA A 324 -14.96 16.32 15.70
N LYS A 325 -15.02 16.95 14.52
CA LYS A 325 -14.23 16.54 13.35
C LYS A 325 -12.84 17.16 13.43
N PHE A 326 -11.81 16.33 13.40
CA PHE A 326 -10.43 16.79 13.25
C PHE A 326 -10.18 17.38 11.86
N ASP A 327 -9.40 18.45 11.82
CA ASP A 327 -9.08 19.20 10.61
C ASP A 327 -7.57 19.23 10.35
N SER A 328 -6.81 19.84 11.26
CA SER A 328 -5.38 20.06 11.08
C SER A 328 -4.59 20.04 12.38
N LEU A 329 -3.30 19.74 12.27
CA LEU A 329 -2.32 19.86 13.35
C LEU A 329 -1.78 21.29 13.45
N ILE A 330 -1.49 21.69 14.69
CA ILE A 330 -0.96 23.01 15.02
C ILE A 330 0.46 22.87 15.54
N PHE A 331 1.36 23.72 15.04
CA PHE A 331 2.79 23.68 15.32
C PHE A 331 3.27 24.92 16.06
N ASP A 332 4.23 24.74 16.96
CA ASP A 332 5.01 25.84 17.53
C ASP A 332 6.11 26.33 16.58
N ASP A 333 6.82 27.39 16.98
CA ASP A 333 7.92 27.96 16.20
C ASP A 333 9.10 27.00 16.03
N ALA A 334 9.23 25.99 16.90
CA ALA A 334 10.26 24.97 16.86
C ALA A 334 9.86 23.75 16.00
N GLY A 335 8.64 23.73 15.47
CA GLY A 335 8.11 22.64 14.65
C GLY A 335 7.55 21.46 15.46
N ASN A 336 7.29 21.62 16.75
CA ASN A 336 6.62 20.60 17.56
C ASN A 336 5.11 20.69 17.36
N VAL A 337 4.44 19.54 17.37
CA VAL A 337 2.96 19.49 17.40
C VAL A 337 2.48 19.83 18.81
N VAL A 338 1.75 20.95 18.92
CA VAL A 338 1.27 21.51 20.20
C VAL A 338 -0.25 21.56 20.30
N GLY A 339 -0.98 21.11 19.27
CA GLY A 339 -2.43 21.09 19.28
C GLY A 339 -3.07 20.66 17.96
N ALA A 340 -4.38 20.83 17.89
CA ALA A 340 -5.18 20.53 16.72
C ALA A 340 -6.37 21.49 16.57
N THR A 341 -6.80 21.69 15.34
CA THR A 341 -8.09 22.33 15.01
C THR A 341 -9.17 21.27 14.91
N ILE A 342 -10.27 21.49 15.63
CA ILE A 342 -11.42 20.58 15.72
C ILE A 342 -12.71 21.34 15.37
N HIS A 343 -13.55 20.81 14.49
CA HIS A 343 -14.87 21.35 14.20
C HIS A 343 -15.91 20.75 15.14
N LYS A 344 -16.28 21.48 16.19
CA LYS A 344 -17.31 21.07 17.16
C LYS A 344 -18.71 21.27 16.61
N GLY A 345 -19.59 20.30 16.84
CA GLY A 345 -20.96 20.30 16.33
C GLY A 345 -21.09 19.72 14.92
N HIS A 346 -20.02 19.17 14.33
CA HIS A 346 -20.02 18.48 13.04
C HIS A 346 -21.14 17.43 12.96
N TYR A 347 -21.72 17.24 11.77
CA TYR A 347 -22.65 16.13 11.52
C TYR A 347 -22.36 15.49 10.17
N PHE A 348 -21.69 14.34 10.24
CA PHE A 348 -21.31 13.56 9.06
C PHE A 348 -22.53 13.20 8.20
N GLY A 349 -22.44 13.46 6.90
CA GLY A 349 -23.49 13.16 5.93
C GLY A 349 -24.71 14.09 5.96
N ARG A 350 -24.70 15.18 6.74
CA ARG A 350 -25.79 16.18 6.77
C ARG A 350 -25.38 17.58 6.29
N GLY A 351 -24.18 17.74 5.75
CA GLY A 351 -23.68 19.04 5.29
C GLY A 351 -23.43 20.05 6.42
N VAL A 352 -23.27 19.58 7.67
CA VAL A 352 -22.96 20.43 8.82
C VAL A 352 -21.48 20.26 9.16
N GLU A 353 -20.66 21.25 8.83
CA GLU A 353 -19.22 21.21 9.12
C GLU A 353 -18.92 21.33 10.61
N GLY A 354 -19.62 22.22 11.33
CA GLY A 354 -19.35 22.53 12.74
C GLY A 354 -18.62 23.87 12.90
N THR A 355 -18.31 24.23 14.14
CA THR A 355 -17.54 25.44 14.47
C THR A 355 -16.09 25.05 14.74
N PRO A 356 -15.11 25.60 14.02
CA PRO A 356 -13.70 25.33 14.28
C PRO A 356 -13.30 25.90 15.65
N VAL A 357 -12.59 25.09 16.43
CA VAL A 357 -11.98 25.47 17.70
C VAL A 357 -10.54 24.97 17.75
N LYS A 358 -9.67 25.75 18.38
CA LYS A 358 -8.24 25.44 18.53
C LYS A 358 -8.00 24.82 19.90
N VAL A 359 -7.48 23.59 19.91
CA VAL A 359 -7.27 22.81 21.14
C VAL A 359 -5.78 22.57 21.34
N ARG A 360 -5.25 23.05 22.46
CA ARG A 360 -3.85 22.83 22.85
C ARG A 360 -3.66 21.45 23.48
N ALA A 361 -2.57 20.78 23.14
CA ALA A 361 -2.10 19.56 23.77
C ALA A 361 -0.75 19.81 24.46
N LYS A 362 -0.68 19.62 25.78
CA LYS A 362 0.55 19.90 26.55
C LYS A 362 1.62 18.81 26.40
N ARG A 363 1.22 17.57 26.09
CA ARG A 363 2.13 16.42 25.93
C ARG A 363 2.14 15.82 24.53
N GLY A 364 1.14 16.12 23.71
CA GLY A 364 1.06 15.67 22.33
C GLY A 364 -0.33 15.28 21.87
N VAL A 365 -0.45 15.04 20.57
CA VAL A 365 -1.66 14.64 19.87
C VAL A 365 -1.50 13.21 19.36
N LEU A 366 -2.48 12.36 19.64
CA LEU A 366 -2.57 11.00 19.09
C LEU A 366 -3.63 10.94 17.98
N ILE A 367 -3.22 10.56 16.78
CA ILE A 367 -4.11 10.27 15.65
C ILE A 367 -4.48 8.77 15.68
N ALA A 368 -5.74 8.47 15.98
CA ALA A 368 -6.31 7.13 16.09
C ALA A 368 -7.58 6.99 15.23
N THR A 369 -7.54 7.55 14.01
CA THR A 369 -8.72 7.75 13.14
C THR A 369 -9.12 6.52 12.31
N GLY A 370 -8.32 5.45 12.33
CA GLY A 370 -8.48 4.30 11.44
C GLY A 370 -8.10 4.62 9.99
N GLY A 371 -8.39 3.69 9.07
CA GLY A 371 -8.00 3.78 7.67
C GLY A 371 -8.98 4.51 6.74
N PHE A 372 -8.87 4.15 5.46
CA PHE A 372 -9.42 4.93 4.34
C PHE A 372 -10.24 4.09 3.35
N ALA A 373 -10.74 2.92 3.76
CA ALA A 373 -11.45 1.96 2.90
C ALA A 373 -12.69 2.53 2.16
N ARG A 374 -13.30 3.61 2.67
CA ARG A 374 -14.44 4.32 2.03
C ARG A 374 -14.02 5.46 1.11
N ASN A 375 -12.75 5.85 1.10
CA ASN A 375 -12.24 6.88 0.20
C ASN A 375 -11.89 6.24 -1.14
N VAL A 376 -12.85 6.24 -2.07
CA VAL A 376 -12.70 5.60 -3.38
C VAL A 376 -11.56 6.23 -4.18
N THR A 377 -11.44 7.56 -4.15
CA THR A 377 -10.34 8.27 -4.81
C THR A 377 -8.99 7.81 -4.28
N LEU A 378 -8.82 7.78 -2.96
CA LEU A 378 -7.54 7.38 -2.36
C LEU A 378 -7.24 5.90 -2.62
N ARG A 379 -8.19 4.99 -2.39
CA ARG A 379 -7.93 3.55 -2.59
C ARG A 379 -7.70 3.18 -4.06
N SER A 380 -8.41 3.80 -5.00
CA SER A 380 -8.22 3.57 -6.43
C SER A 380 -6.91 4.16 -6.98
N ALA A 381 -6.40 5.23 -6.35
CA ALA A 381 -5.07 5.74 -6.65
C ALA A 381 -3.95 4.78 -6.22
N GLN A 382 -4.21 3.89 -5.25
CA GLN A 382 -3.23 2.89 -4.80
C GLN A 382 -3.40 1.55 -5.52
N ASP A 383 -4.64 1.12 -5.75
CA ASP A 383 -5.01 -0.07 -6.53
C ASP A 383 -6.18 0.30 -7.46
N PRO A 384 -5.91 0.49 -8.78
CA PRO A 384 -6.92 0.91 -9.75
C PRO A 384 -8.13 -0.03 -9.86
N THR A 385 -8.05 -1.26 -9.35
CA THR A 385 -9.17 -2.20 -9.36
C THR A 385 -10.20 -1.91 -8.26
N LEU A 386 -9.85 -1.11 -7.24
CA LEU A 386 -10.70 -0.81 -6.09
C LEU A 386 -11.59 0.44 -6.32
N THR A 387 -12.27 0.47 -7.47
CA THR A 387 -13.23 1.51 -7.85
C THR A 387 -14.55 1.41 -7.06
N GLU A 388 -15.54 2.25 -7.34
CA GLU A 388 -16.87 2.17 -6.70
C GLU A 388 -17.55 0.80 -6.87
N GLU A 389 -17.18 0.02 -7.89
CA GLU A 389 -17.64 -1.35 -8.13
C GLU A 389 -17.28 -2.33 -7.01
N VAL A 390 -16.29 -1.98 -6.18
CA VAL A 390 -15.87 -2.77 -5.01
C VAL A 390 -16.39 -2.08 -3.75
N PRO A 391 -17.58 -2.42 -3.23
CA PRO A 391 -18.14 -1.76 -2.06
C PRO A 391 -17.26 -1.96 -0.82
N SER A 392 -17.59 -1.33 0.31
CA SER A 392 -16.81 -1.49 1.54
C SER A 392 -17.64 -2.01 2.70
N THR A 393 -17.00 -2.83 3.55
CA THR A 393 -17.59 -3.28 4.81
C THR A 393 -17.55 -2.24 5.92
N ASN A 394 -16.80 -1.15 5.72
CA ASN A 394 -16.49 -0.14 6.74
C ASN A 394 -17.69 0.81 6.94
N PRO A 395 -17.80 1.51 8.08
CA PRO A 395 -18.76 2.61 8.20
C PRO A 395 -18.40 3.70 7.19
N PRO A 396 -19.38 4.46 6.67
CA PRO A 396 -19.15 5.54 5.69
C PRO A 396 -18.08 6.56 6.08
N SER A 397 -17.77 6.67 7.37
CA SER A 397 -16.81 7.60 7.94
C SER A 397 -15.34 7.19 7.86
N ALA A 398 -15.00 5.99 7.36
CA ALA A 398 -13.62 5.49 7.23
C ALA A 398 -12.92 6.06 5.98
N THR A 399 -12.69 7.38 5.98
CA THR A 399 -12.33 8.20 4.80
C THR A 399 -10.89 8.71 4.79
N GLY A 400 -10.11 8.46 5.86
CA GLY A 400 -8.67 8.71 5.88
C GLY A 400 -8.22 10.16 6.09
N GLU A 401 -9.07 11.08 6.54
CA GLU A 401 -8.69 12.50 6.68
C GLU A 401 -7.52 12.71 7.65
N GLY A 402 -7.51 11.99 8.78
CA GLY A 402 -6.39 12.03 9.73
C GLY A 402 -5.09 11.51 9.13
N LEU A 403 -5.16 10.48 8.28
CA LEU A 403 -4.00 9.93 7.58
C LEU A 403 -3.44 10.90 6.54
N LEU A 404 -4.31 11.54 5.76
CA LEU A 404 -3.90 12.54 4.78
C LEU A 404 -3.23 13.75 5.46
N GLU A 405 -3.72 14.14 6.63
CA GLU A 405 -3.08 15.19 7.43
C GLU A 405 -1.69 14.77 7.93
N LEU A 406 -1.51 13.52 8.37
CA LEU A 406 -0.19 13.00 8.72
C LEU A 406 0.79 13.13 7.55
N PHE A 407 0.38 12.77 6.33
CA PHE A 407 1.22 12.92 5.14
C PHE A 407 1.49 14.39 4.79
N ARG A 408 0.47 15.25 4.92
CA ARG A 408 0.62 16.69 4.68
C ARG A 408 1.69 17.31 5.60
N VAL A 409 1.80 16.84 6.84
CA VAL A 409 2.78 17.35 7.81
C VAL A 409 4.14 16.64 7.76
N GLY A 410 4.37 15.77 6.78
CA GLY A 410 5.66 15.15 6.53
C GLY A 410 5.82 13.71 7.02
N ALA A 411 4.76 13.04 7.50
CA ALA A 411 4.87 11.63 7.88
C ALA A 411 5.21 10.73 6.68
N ILE A 412 6.08 9.73 6.88
CA ILE A 412 6.42 8.75 5.85
C ILE A 412 5.21 7.84 5.56
N PRO A 413 4.74 7.71 4.30
CA PRO A 413 3.73 6.73 3.93
C PRO A 413 4.32 5.32 3.83
N VAL A 414 3.66 4.34 4.42
CA VAL A 414 4.04 2.92 4.36
C VAL A 414 2.89 2.06 3.89
N HIS A 415 3.17 1.11 3.01
CA HIS A 415 2.25 0.06 2.55
C HIS A 415 0.87 0.54 2.04
N MET A 416 0.78 1.75 1.50
CA MET A 416 -0.50 2.34 1.06
C MET A 416 -1.25 1.53 0.00
N ALA A 417 -0.53 0.78 -0.85
CA ALA A 417 -1.10 -0.15 -1.84
C ALA A 417 -1.58 -1.48 -1.26
N TYR A 418 -1.25 -1.81 -0.01
CA TYR A 418 -1.75 -3.02 0.64
C TYR A 418 -3.14 -2.74 1.23
N ILE A 419 -4.15 -3.00 0.41
CA ILE A 419 -5.56 -2.84 0.76
C ILE A 419 -6.23 -4.21 0.70
N GLN A 420 -6.76 -4.65 1.84
CA GLN A 420 -7.42 -5.94 1.97
C GLN A 420 -8.88 -5.85 1.59
N THR A 421 -9.31 -6.81 0.77
CA THR A 421 -10.70 -7.09 0.42
C THR A 421 -11.20 -8.36 1.10
N GLY A 422 -12.50 -8.40 1.39
CA GLY A 422 -13.20 -9.55 1.97
C GLY A 422 -13.99 -10.32 0.91
N PRO A 423 -13.55 -11.52 0.49
CA PRO A 423 -14.18 -12.31 -0.59
C PRO A 423 -15.48 -13.02 -0.16
N TRP A 424 -15.83 -12.98 1.12
CA TRP A 424 -17.04 -13.60 1.67
C TRP A 424 -18.26 -12.68 1.57
N ALA A 425 -18.08 -11.42 1.21
CA ALA A 425 -19.18 -10.46 1.13
C ALA A 425 -20.09 -10.73 -0.08
N SER A 426 -21.23 -10.04 -0.11
CA SER A 426 -22.20 -10.12 -1.20
C SER A 426 -22.48 -8.72 -1.76
N PRO A 427 -22.72 -8.60 -3.09
CA PRO A 427 -23.20 -7.37 -3.70
C PRO A 427 -24.69 -7.12 -3.43
N ASP A 428 -25.42 -8.10 -2.88
CA ASP A 428 -26.86 -8.03 -2.61
C ASP A 428 -27.22 -7.31 -1.29
N GLU A 429 -26.23 -6.79 -0.57
CA GLU A 429 -26.42 -6.12 0.71
C GLU A 429 -25.31 -5.11 0.99
N ASP A 430 -25.56 -4.19 1.92
CA ASP A 430 -24.59 -3.17 2.32
C ASP A 430 -23.70 -3.61 3.49
N GLY A 431 -22.53 -2.98 3.57
CA GLY A 431 -21.59 -3.16 4.68
C GLY A 431 -21.09 -4.60 4.78
N PHE A 432 -20.89 -5.07 6.02
CA PHE A 432 -20.46 -6.45 6.27
C PHE A 432 -21.55 -7.46 5.88
N GLY A 433 -22.82 -7.20 6.18
CA GLY A 433 -23.92 -8.05 5.72
C GLY A 433 -24.04 -9.43 6.38
N TYR A 434 -25.14 -10.14 6.11
CA TYR A 434 -25.43 -11.49 6.61
C TYR A 434 -24.72 -12.60 5.83
N VAL A 435 -24.49 -12.38 4.53
CA VAL A 435 -23.81 -13.34 3.64
C VAL A 435 -22.37 -13.52 4.08
N SER A 436 -21.69 -12.49 4.58
CA SER A 436 -20.31 -12.59 5.07
C SER A 436 -20.10 -13.72 6.08
N ASN A 437 -20.91 -13.74 7.16
CA ASN A 437 -20.82 -14.80 8.16
C ASN A 437 -21.30 -16.15 7.61
N TYR A 438 -22.30 -16.14 6.72
CA TYR A 438 -22.75 -17.36 6.04
C TYR A 438 -21.62 -17.98 5.21
N SER A 439 -20.94 -17.20 4.37
CA SER A 439 -19.88 -17.65 3.49
C SER A 439 -18.63 -18.07 4.28
N ILE A 440 -18.21 -17.33 5.31
CA ILE A 440 -17.07 -17.71 6.16
C ILE A 440 -17.25 -19.12 6.74
N TYR A 441 -18.47 -19.46 7.17
CA TYR A 441 -18.77 -20.79 7.68
C TYR A 441 -18.87 -21.84 6.56
N ASN A 442 -19.58 -21.54 5.47
CA ASN A 442 -19.95 -22.53 4.46
C ASN A 442 -18.87 -22.80 3.41
N PHE A 443 -17.93 -21.89 3.18
CA PHE A 443 -16.87 -22.06 2.16
C PHE A 443 -16.11 -23.37 2.29
N ALA A 444 -15.95 -23.88 3.50
CA ALA A 444 -15.24 -25.14 3.75
C ALA A 444 -15.93 -26.37 3.13
N HIS A 445 -17.23 -26.30 2.84
CA HIS A 445 -18.04 -27.40 2.30
C HIS A 445 -19.02 -26.95 1.18
N SER A 446 -18.76 -25.81 0.55
CA SER A 446 -19.50 -25.28 -0.60
C SER A 446 -18.60 -25.20 -1.83
N ILE A 447 -19.18 -24.93 -3.01
CA ILE A 447 -18.43 -24.64 -4.24
C ILE A 447 -18.74 -23.23 -4.74
N SER A 448 -17.73 -22.53 -5.27
CA SER A 448 -17.91 -21.24 -5.92
C SER A 448 -17.84 -21.39 -7.43
N ILE A 449 -18.91 -21.02 -8.12
CA ILE A 449 -19.10 -21.18 -9.56
C ILE A 449 -19.05 -19.83 -10.26
N PHE A 450 -18.33 -19.76 -11.36
CA PHE A 450 -18.39 -18.62 -12.28
C PHE A 450 -19.60 -18.78 -13.21
N PRO A 451 -20.63 -17.90 -13.15
CA PRO A 451 -21.89 -18.11 -13.86
C PRO A 451 -21.72 -18.30 -15.37
N LYS A 452 -20.76 -17.58 -15.98
CA LYS A 452 -20.49 -17.65 -17.42
C LYS A 452 -20.07 -19.05 -17.89
N THR A 453 -19.35 -19.82 -17.06
CA THR A 453 -18.79 -21.12 -17.46
C THR A 453 -19.50 -22.30 -16.80
N GLY A 454 -20.21 -22.08 -15.68
CA GLY A 454 -20.74 -23.15 -14.85
C GLY A 454 -19.68 -23.95 -14.09
N LYS A 455 -18.42 -23.49 -14.10
CA LYS A 455 -17.29 -24.21 -13.48
C LYS A 455 -16.78 -23.52 -12.22
N ARG A 456 -16.13 -24.30 -11.36
CA ARG A 456 -15.33 -23.77 -10.25
C ARG A 456 -14.13 -23.01 -10.81
N PHE A 457 -13.68 -22.01 -10.06
CA PHE A 457 -12.59 -21.11 -10.48
C PHE A 457 -11.59 -20.78 -9.37
N MET A 458 -11.82 -21.25 -8.14
CA MET A 458 -10.95 -20.97 -7.00
C MET A 458 -11.06 -22.02 -5.89
N ASN A 459 -10.05 -22.05 -5.02
CA ASN A 459 -10.12 -22.71 -3.71
C ASN A 459 -10.89 -21.80 -2.72
N GLU A 460 -12.07 -22.23 -2.27
CA GLU A 460 -12.98 -21.41 -1.46
C GLU A 460 -12.45 -21.07 -0.05
N ILE A 461 -11.40 -21.75 0.41
CA ILE A 461 -10.73 -21.49 1.70
C ILE A 461 -9.26 -21.05 1.55
N ALA A 462 -8.84 -20.63 0.36
CA ALA A 462 -7.57 -19.93 0.17
C ALA A 462 -7.52 -18.59 0.94
N ASP A 463 -6.37 -17.92 0.92
CA ASP A 463 -6.24 -16.62 1.58
C ASP A 463 -7.15 -15.55 0.95
N ARG A 464 -7.35 -14.45 1.67
CA ARG A 464 -8.33 -13.42 1.31
C ARG A 464 -8.01 -12.78 -0.03
N LYS A 465 -6.73 -12.54 -0.31
CA LYS A 465 -6.29 -11.89 -1.55
C LYS A 465 -6.50 -12.82 -2.74
N THR A 466 -6.02 -14.06 -2.66
CA THR A 466 -6.19 -15.04 -3.75
C THR A 466 -7.64 -15.22 -4.15
N ARG A 467 -8.57 -15.33 -3.17
CA ARG A 467 -10.01 -15.43 -3.48
C ARG A 467 -10.60 -14.14 -4.03
N SER A 468 -10.20 -12.99 -3.49
CA SER A 468 -10.73 -11.71 -3.96
C SER A 468 -10.28 -11.41 -5.39
N ASP A 469 -9.01 -11.66 -5.71
CA ASP A 469 -8.48 -11.50 -7.06
C ASP A 469 -9.21 -12.44 -8.04
N ALA A 470 -9.47 -13.69 -7.66
CA ALA A 470 -10.23 -14.63 -8.47
C ALA A 470 -11.69 -14.17 -8.70
N GLN A 471 -12.36 -13.63 -7.68
CA GLN A 471 -13.72 -13.09 -7.81
C GLN A 471 -13.74 -11.80 -8.64
N LEU A 472 -12.75 -10.92 -8.47
CA LEU A 472 -12.58 -9.71 -9.29
C LEU A 472 -12.17 -10.04 -10.73
N ALA A 473 -11.76 -11.27 -11.07
CA ALA A 473 -11.58 -11.68 -12.45
C ALA A 473 -12.90 -12.09 -13.13
N CYS A 474 -13.98 -12.33 -12.35
CA CYS A 474 -15.28 -12.70 -12.90
C CYS A 474 -15.96 -11.49 -13.56
N ARG A 475 -15.94 -11.46 -14.89
CA ARG A 475 -16.54 -10.42 -15.75
C ARG A 475 -17.40 -11.04 -16.86
N ASP A 476 -18.43 -10.31 -17.29
CA ASP A 476 -19.21 -10.67 -18.48
C ASP A 476 -18.42 -10.38 -19.78
N ASP A 477 -19.06 -10.53 -20.95
CA ASP A 477 -18.43 -10.25 -22.25
C ASP A 477 -18.16 -8.76 -22.48
N ASP A 478 -18.87 -7.88 -21.79
CA ASP A 478 -18.75 -6.42 -21.88
C ASP A 478 -17.75 -5.85 -20.84
N GLY A 479 -17.18 -6.71 -20.01
CA GLY A 479 -16.24 -6.33 -18.95
C GLY A 479 -16.89 -5.82 -17.66
N ASN A 480 -18.21 -5.97 -17.50
CA ASN A 480 -18.90 -5.61 -16.27
C ASN A 480 -18.72 -6.69 -15.18
N PRO A 481 -18.74 -6.32 -13.89
CA PRO A 481 -18.80 -7.26 -12.77
C PRO A 481 -19.84 -8.35 -12.96
N LEU A 482 -19.41 -9.63 -12.94
CA LEU A 482 -20.30 -10.79 -12.94
C LEU A 482 -20.07 -11.62 -11.67
N PRO A 483 -20.74 -11.27 -10.55
CA PRO A 483 -20.48 -11.90 -9.26
C PRO A 483 -20.65 -13.43 -9.29
N PRO A 484 -19.66 -14.20 -8.84
CA PRO A 484 -19.77 -15.64 -8.73
C PRO A 484 -20.85 -16.07 -7.73
N ILE A 485 -21.38 -17.27 -7.93
CA ILE A 485 -22.35 -17.89 -7.02
C ILE A 485 -21.67 -18.93 -6.15
N THR A 486 -21.99 -18.95 -4.86
CA THR A 486 -21.58 -20.02 -3.94
C THR A 486 -22.77 -20.93 -3.67
N ILE A 487 -22.61 -22.22 -4.00
CA ILE A 487 -23.66 -23.24 -3.89
C ILE A 487 -23.34 -24.14 -2.68
N THR A 488 -24.30 -24.26 -1.78
CA THR A 488 -24.22 -25.11 -0.58
C THR A 488 -25.49 -25.95 -0.47
N SER A 489 -25.41 -27.22 -0.08
CA SER A 489 -26.60 -28.01 0.26
C SER A 489 -27.34 -27.40 1.44
N TYR A 490 -28.66 -27.34 1.37
CA TYR A 490 -29.53 -26.78 2.41
C TYR A 490 -29.31 -27.47 3.76
N GLU A 491 -29.09 -28.78 3.76
CA GLU A 491 -28.84 -29.57 4.96
C GLU A 491 -27.59 -29.13 5.73
N HIS A 492 -26.55 -28.63 5.04
CA HIS A 492 -25.35 -28.08 5.67
C HIS A 492 -25.49 -26.59 5.96
N ALA A 493 -26.10 -25.85 5.04
CA ALA A 493 -26.33 -24.41 5.19
C ALA A 493 -27.16 -24.06 6.43
N LYS A 494 -28.14 -24.91 6.79
CA LYS A 494 -29.03 -24.69 7.94
C LYS A 494 -28.36 -24.82 9.31
N GLU A 495 -27.17 -25.41 9.38
CA GLU A 495 -26.37 -25.49 10.61
C GLU A 495 -25.94 -24.10 11.08
N HIS A 496 -25.77 -23.14 10.15
CA HIS A 496 -25.36 -21.78 10.50
C HIS A 496 -26.58 -20.86 10.77
N PRO A 497 -26.61 -20.13 11.91
CA PRO A 497 -27.77 -19.34 12.31
C PRO A 497 -28.11 -18.19 11.35
N THR A 498 -27.15 -17.68 10.58
CA THR A 498 -27.41 -16.58 9.63
C THR A 498 -28.12 -17.03 8.36
N MET A 499 -28.18 -18.34 8.04
CA MET A 499 -28.86 -18.84 6.83
C MET A 499 -30.31 -18.36 6.77
N LYS A 500 -31.03 -18.39 7.89
CA LYS A 500 -32.42 -17.90 7.98
C LYS A 500 -32.54 -16.43 7.59
N LYS A 501 -31.56 -15.60 7.95
CA LYS A 501 -31.55 -14.17 7.60
C LYS A 501 -31.21 -13.96 6.13
N VAL A 502 -30.25 -14.74 5.61
CA VAL A 502 -29.87 -14.71 4.19
C VAL A 502 -31.09 -14.95 3.30
N LEU A 503 -31.89 -16.00 3.58
CA LEU A 503 -33.12 -16.27 2.84
C LEU A 503 -34.21 -15.23 3.11
N LYS A 504 -34.44 -14.86 4.38
CA LYS A 504 -35.52 -13.92 4.76
C LYS A 504 -35.39 -12.55 4.10
N TYR A 505 -34.17 -12.04 3.98
CA TYR A 505 -33.91 -10.70 3.42
C TYR A 505 -33.63 -10.72 1.91
N GLY A 506 -33.74 -11.88 1.25
CA GLY A 506 -33.56 -11.97 -0.20
C GLY A 506 -32.12 -11.75 -0.68
N VAL A 507 -31.14 -11.98 0.20
CA VAL A 507 -29.69 -11.88 -0.11
C VAL A 507 -29.07 -13.26 -0.38
N GLY A 508 -29.93 -14.26 -0.54
CA GLY A 508 -29.63 -15.62 -0.94
C GLY A 508 -30.93 -16.37 -1.26
N TRP A 509 -30.79 -17.46 -2.01
CA TRP A 509 -31.93 -18.16 -2.61
C TRP A 509 -31.88 -19.65 -2.32
N LYS A 510 -33.05 -20.29 -2.25
CA LYS A 510 -33.18 -21.74 -2.11
C LYS A 510 -33.75 -22.33 -3.40
N PHE A 511 -33.16 -23.42 -3.89
CA PHE A 511 -33.63 -24.16 -5.07
C PHE A 511 -33.80 -25.63 -4.73
N ASP A 512 -34.89 -26.25 -5.18
CA ASP A 512 -35.15 -27.68 -4.93
C ASP A 512 -34.54 -28.59 -6.01
N ASN A 513 -34.08 -28.03 -7.14
CA ASN A 513 -33.40 -28.75 -8.22
C ASN A 513 -32.34 -27.85 -8.90
N LEU A 514 -31.52 -28.45 -9.77
CA LEU A 514 -30.38 -27.78 -10.40
C LEU A 514 -30.81 -26.91 -11.59
N GLU A 515 -31.88 -27.31 -12.27
CA GLU A 515 -32.45 -26.65 -13.44
C GLU A 515 -32.96 -25.24 -13.08
N ASP A 516 -33.70 -25.12 -11.97
CA ASP A 516 -34.20 -23.84 -11.48
C ASP A 516 -33.05 -22.91 -11.03
N LEU A 517 -32.02 -23.47 -10.39
CA LEU A 517 -30.81 -22.73 -10.00
C LEU A 517 -30.09 -22.19 -11.25
N ALA A 518 -29.84 -23.07 -12.23
CA ALA A 518 -29.13 -22.73 -13.46
C ALA A 518 -29.89 -21.66 -14.25
N SER A 519 -31.22 -21.81 -14.38
CA SER A 519 -32.06 -20.83 -15.06
C SER A 519 -32.08 -19.48 -14.33
N HIS A 520 -32.07 -19.46 -12.98
CA HIS A 520 -32.15 -18.22 -12.21
C HIS A 520 -30.90 -17.34 -12.38
N PHE A 521 -29.71 -17.96 -12.40
CA PHE A 521 -28.44 -17.23 -12.51
C PHE A 521 -27.84 -17.26 -13.91
N ASN A 522 -28.57 -17.77 -14.90
CA ASN A 522 -28.12 -17.95 -16.28
C ASN A 522 -26.78 -18.73 -16.36
N VAL A 523 -26.69 -19.83 -15.61
CA VAL A 523 -25.52 -20.72 -15.60
C VAL A 523 -25.73 -21.87 -16.59
N PRO A 524 -24.73 -22.26 -17.39
CA PRO A 524 -24.81 -23.46 -18.22
C PRO A 524 -25.09 -24.72 -17.39
N LEU A 525 -26.25 -25.35 -17.60
CA LEU A 525 -26.73 -26.47 -16.79
C LEU A 525 -25.79 -27.68 -16.82
N GLU A 526 -25.39 -28.14 -18.01
CA GLU A 526 -24.56 -29.34 -18.15
C GLU A 526 -23.16 -29.15 -17.56
N PRO A 527 -22.41 -28.06 -17.86
CA PRO A 527 -21.14 -27.78 -17.17
C PRO A 527 -21.27 -27.70 -15.65
N LEU A 528 -22.35 -27.11 -15.13
CA LEU A 528 -22.59 -27.03 -13.70
C LEU A 528 -22.83 -28.41 -13.07
N ARG A 529 -23.60 -29.27 -13.75
CA ARG A 529 -23.87 -30.64 -13.30
C ARG A 529 -22.59 -31.45 -13.20
N GLU A 530 -21.77 -31.42 -14.26
CA GLU A 530 -20.45 -32.07 -14.29
C GLU A 530 -19.56 -31.55 -13.16
N GLN A 531 -19.55 -30.24 -12.92
CA GLN A 531 -18.73 -29.64 -11.87
C GLN A 531 -19.16 -30.06 -10.45
N ILE A 532 -20.47 -30.21 -10.20
CA ILE A 532 -20.98 -30.71 -8.90
C ILE A 532 -20.62 -32.19 -8.71
N GLU A 533 -20.75 -33.01 -9.75
CA GLU A 533 -20.37 -34.42 -9.70
C GLU A 533 -18.88 -34.59 -9.40
N GLU A 534 -18.03 -33.84 -10.11
CA GLU A 534 -16.58 -33.80 -9.90
C GLU A 534 -16.22 -33.42 -8.45
N TYR A 535 -16.80 -32.33 -7.93
CA TYR A 535 -16.54 -31.91 -6.54
C TYR A 535 -17.02 -32.94 -5.51
N ASN A 536 -18.17 -33.57 -5.74
CA ASN A 536 -18.65 -34.65 -4.87
C ASN A 536 -17.72 -35.88 -4.90
N GLY A 537 -17.05 -36.12 -6.04
CA GLY A 537 -15.92 -37.05 -6.14
C GLY A 537 -14.78 -36.70 -5.18
N TYR A 538 -14.41 -35.42 -5.09
CA TYR A 538 -13.38 -34.94 -4.15
C TYR A 538 -13.80 -35.04 -2.68
N VAL A 539 -15.09 -34.80 -2.38
CA VAL A 539 -15.64 -35.02 -1.02
C VAL A 539 -15.46 -36.48 -0.59
N LYS A 540 -15.64 -37.42 -1.53
CA LYS A 540 -15.47 -38.86 -1.30
C LYS A 540 -14.01 -39.27 -1.19
N SER A 541 -13.14 -38.78 -2.09
CA SER A 541 -11.70 -39.13 -2.09
C SER A 541 -10.94 -38.45 -0.94
N GLY A 542 -11.40 -37.28 -0.50
CA GLY A 542 -10.70 -36.43 0.47
C GLY A 542 -9.62 -35.55 -0.15
N ILE A 543 -9.51 -35.51 -1.48
CA ILE A 543 -8.49 -34.76 -2.23
C ILE A 543 -9.20 -33.94 -3.31
N ASP A 544 -9.09 -32.61 -3.24
CA ASP A 544 -9.50 -31.69 -4.31
C ASP A 544 -8.36 -31.53 -5.32
N GLU A 545 -8.42 -32.29 -6.40
CA GLU A 545 -7.39 -32.28 -7.45
C GLU A 545 -7.43 -30.99 -8.28
N GLN A 546 -8.56 -30.27 -8.29
CA GLN A 546 -8.75 -29.09 -9.13
C GLN A 546 -8.07 -27.85 -8.55
N PHE A 547 -8.22 -27.61 -7.24
CA PHE A 547 -7.74 -26.39 -6.58
C PHE A 547 -7.04 -26.62 -5.25
N GLY A 548 -6.83 -27.87 -4.84
CA GLY A 548 -6.11 -28.21 -3.61
C GLY A 548 -6.82 -27.74 -2.34
N LYS A 549 -8.15 -27.58 -2.35
CA LYS A 549 -8.93 -27.26 -1.15
C LYS A 549 -8.74 -28.33 -0.06
N PRO A 550 -8.35 -27.92 1.17
CA PRO A 550 -8.35 -28.86 2.30
C PRO A 550 -9.75 -29.46 2.57
N MET A 551 -9.92 -30.76 2.34
CA MET A 551 -11.23 -31.43 2.37
C MET A 551 -11.66 -31.90 3.77
N ALA A 552 -10.85 -31.69 4.81
CA ALA A 552 -11.14 -32.18 6.16
C ALA A 552 -12.51 -31.72 6.70
N LYS A 553 -12.91 -30.48 6.38
CA LYS A 553 -14.21 -29.90 6.77
C LYS A 553 -15.36 -30.21 5.78
N ALA A 554 -15.03 -30.65 4.57
CA ALA A 554 -16.00 -31.05 3.54
C ALA A 554 -16.38 -32.54 3.62
N LYS A 555 -15.64 -33.35 4.40
CA LYS A 555 -15.85 -34.79 4.47
C LYS A 555 -17.30 -35.15 4.82
N GLY A 556 -17.96 -35.89 3.91
CA GLY A 556 -19.35 -36.31 4.05
C GLY A 556 -20.38 -35.19 3.85
N LYS A 557 -19.95 -33.99 3.43
CA LYS A 557 -20.81 -32.85 3.11
C LYS A 557 -20.88 -32.65 1.60
N TYR A 558 -21.69 -33.48 0.94
CA TYR A 558 -21.89 -33.44 -0.51
C TYR A 558 -22.72 -32.22 -0.91
N VAL A 559 -22.47 -31.68 -2.10
CA VAL A 559 -23.26 -30.62 -2.73
C VAL A 559 -24.43 -31.29 -3.47
N GLU A 560 -25.63 -31.19 -2.91
CA GLU A 560 -26.85 -31.83 -3.39
C GLU A 560 -28.09 -30.97 -3.07
N ALA A 561 -29.18 -31.21 -3.82
CA ALA A 561 -30.42 -30.49 -3.64
C ALA A 561 -31.12 -30.89 -2.33
N PRO A 562 -31.90 -29.99 -1.69
CA PRO A 562 -32.09 -28.58 -2.08
C PRO A 562 -30.84 -27.73 -1.85
N PHE A 563 -30.61 -26.73 -2.69
CA PHE A 563 -29.46 -25.84 -2.63
C PHE A 563 -29.81 -24.53 -1.92
N VAL A 564 -28.83 -23.94 -1.25
CA VAL A 564 -28.80 -22.52 -0.86
C VAL A 564 -27.67 -21.86 -1.64
N VAL A 565 -28.00 -20.74 -2.30
CA VAL A 565 -27.09 -20.03 -3.20
C VAL A 565 -27.01 -18.58 -2.77
N VAL A 566 -25.78 -18.04 -2.74
CA VAL A 566 -25.51 -16.60 -2.52
C VAL A 566 -24.58 -16.11 -3.62
N ARG A 567 -24.69 -14.82 -3.99
CA ARG A 567 -23.66 -14.19 -4.83
C ARG A 567 -22.56 -13.66 -3.93
N ASN A 568 -21.31 -13.89 -4.32
CA ASN A 568 -20.15 -13.35 -3.61
C ASN A 568 -19.43 -12.31 -4.46
N TRP A 569 -19.14 -11.17 -3.84
CA TRP A 569 -18.35 -10.11 -4.44
C TRP A 569 -17.46 -9.48 -3.37
N PRO A 570 -16.16 -9.25 -3.64
CA PRO A 570 -15.27 -8.66 -2.68
C PRO A 570 -15.73 -7.27 -2.23
N LYS A 571 -15.48 -6.97 -0.96
CA LYS A 571 -15.62 -5.62 -0.40
C LYS A 571 -14.31 -5.17 0.22
N VAL A 572 -13.92 -3.91 -0.01
CA VAL A 572 -12.77 -3.30 0.68
C VAL A 572 -13.03 -3.31 2.18
N HIS A 573 -12.08 -3.87 2.93
CA HIS A 573 -12.27 -4.25 4.32
C HIS A 573 -11.28 -3.56 5.27
N TYR A 574 -10.01 -3.49 4.91
CA TYR A 574 -8.96 -2.97 5.78
C TYR A 574 -7.82 -2.41 4.91
N CYS A 575 -7.23 -1.30 5.31
CA CYS A 575 -6.08 -0.67 4.66
C CYS A 575 -4.85 -0.87 5.55
N GLN A 576 -3.98 -1.82 5.18
CA GLN A 576 -2.82 -2.17 6.01
C GLN A 576 -1.79 -1.04 6.12
N GLY A 577 -1.76 -0.14 5.13
CA GLY A 577 -0.86 0.99 5.08
C GLY A 577 -1.31 2.20 5.90
N GLY A 578 -0.36 3.08 6.20
CA GLY A 578 -0.60 4.32 6.91
C GLY A 578 0.67 5.16 7.04
N ALA A 579 0.73 5.99 8.08
CA ALA A 579 1.93 6.72 8.48
C ALA A 579 2.90 5.77 9.20
N GLN A 580 4.20 6.00 8.97
CA GLN A 580 5.26 5.30 9.68
C GLN A 580 5.31 5.73 11.15
N ILE A 581 5.38 4.77 12.05
CA ILE A 581 5.59 4.94 13.49
C ILE A 581 6.80 4.13 13.97
N ASP A 582 7.28 4.38 15.19
CA ASP A 582 8.13 3.43 15.90
C ASP A 582 7.33 2.60 16.92
N ILE A 583 7.98 1.65 17.61
CA ILE A 583 7.39 0.87 18.72
C ILE A 583 6.86 1.72 19.89
N GLN A 584 7.16 3.04 19.94
CA GLN A 584 6.56 3.98 20.90
C GLN A 584 5.40 4.78 20.29
N ALA A 585 4.91 4.37 19.12
CA ALA A 585 3.82 4.99 18.37
C ALA A 585 4.09 6.44 17.92
N ARG A 586 5.37 6.87 17.91
CA ARG A 586 5.73 8.23 17.45
C ARG A 586 5.81 8.24 15.93
N VAL A 587 5.21 9.26 15.31
CA VAL A 587 5.19 9.38 13.84
C VAL A 587 6.56 9.80 13.32
N ILE A 588 7.04 9.13 12.27
CA ILE A 588 8.37 9.37 11.69
C ILE A 588 8.29 10.39 10.54
N ASP A 589 9.14 11.40 10.62
CA ASP A 589 9.29 12.46 9.63
C ASP A 589 10.05 11.98 8.38
N SER A 590 9.54 12.32 7.21
CA SER A 590 10.10 11.93 5.91
C SER A 590 11.34 12.71 5.51
N LYS A 591 11.60 13.87 6.12
CA LYS A 591 12.77 14.69 5.83
C LYS A 591 13.93 14.34 6.75
N THR A 592 13.66 14.04 8.01
CA THR A 592 14.72 13.81 9.01
C THR A 592 14.91 12.35 9.39
N ASP A 593 13.97 11.44 9.05
CA ASP A 593 13.94 10.04 9.52
C ASP A 593 13.94 9.93 11.06
N THR A 594 13.41 10.97 11.74
CA THR A 594 13.27 11.01 13.19
C THR A 594 11.82 11.25 13.59
N PRO A 595 11.42 10.94 14.84
CA PRO A 595 10.08 11.25 15.33
C PRO A 595 9.71 12.74 15.21
N ILE A 596 8.50 13.03 14.73
CA ILE A 596 7.88 14.37 14.80
C ILE A 596 7.50 14.64 16.27
N PRO A 597 8.10 15.64 16.94
CA PRO A 597 7.85 15.86 18.35
C PRO A 597 6.38 16.18 18.65
N GLY A 598 5.82 15.51 19.65
CA GLY A 598 4.44 15.72 20.08
C GLY A 598 3.38 15.03 19.21
N LEU A 599 3.78 14.26 18.19
CA LEU A 599 2.86 13.58 17.27
C LEU A 599 2.97 12.05 17.38
N TYR A 600 1.82 11.42 17.59
CA TYR A 600 1.68 9.98 17.73
C TYR A 600 0.57 9.46 16.81
N ALA A 601 0.65 8.19 16.40
CA ALA A 601 -0.42 7.51 15.68
C ALA A 601 -0.56 6.06 16.14
N ALA A 602 -1.81 5.56 16.23
CA ALA A 602 -2.08 4.19 16.67
C ALA A 602 -3.34 3.61 16.03
N GLY A 603 -3.31 2.31 15.75
CA GLY A 603 -4.37 1.59 15.02
C GLY A 603 -3.90 1.18 13.64
N GLU A 604 -4.62 1.59 12.61
CA GLU A 604 -4.37 1.23 11.21
C GLU A 604 -3.23 2.09 10.62
N PHE A 605 -1.98 1.83 11.05
CA PHE A 605 -0.73 2.52 10.67
C PHE A 605 0.46 1.52 10.64
N GLY A 606 1.65 1.86 10.09
CA GLY A 606 2.81 0.92 9.95
C GLY A 606 4.14 1.46 10.51
N GLU A 607 5.22 0.67 10.64
CA GLU A 607 6.56 1.07 11.19
C GLU A 607 7.69 1.04 10.15
N LYS A 608 8.95 1.29 10.53
CA LYS A 608 10.16 0.64 10.01
C LYS A 608 11.25 0.60 11.09
N LYS A 609 11.98 -0.53 11.23
CA LYS A 609 13.46 -0.53 11.33
C LYS A 609 14.08 -1.86 10.88
N GLY A 610 14.92 -1.78 9.83
CA GLY A 610 15.81 -2.87 9.39
C GLY A 610 15.13 -4.03 8.67
N ARG A 611 15.53 -4.30 7.42
CA ARG A 611 15.16 -5.55 6.74
C ARG A 611 15.85 -6.70 7.48
N ILE A 612 15.10 -7.54 8.18
CA ILE A 612 15.64 -8.77 8.79
C ILE A 612 15.31 -9.94 7.84
N TYR A 613 15.94 -9.95 6.68
CA TYR A 613 16.35 -11.24 6.11
C TYR A 613 17.68 -11.54 6.81
N HIS A 614 17.85 -12.74 7.38
CA HIS A 614 19.07 -13.33 7.97
C HIS A 614 19.09 -13.54 9.50
N SER A 615 17.97 -13.45 10.23
CA SER A 615 17.96 -13.88 11.66
C SER A 615 18.24 -15.37 11.84
N ASP A 616 17.87 -16.18 10.86
CA ASP A 616 17.98 -17.64 10.94
C ASP A 616 19.39 -18.16 10.62
N LEU A 617 20.36 -17.25 10.44
CA LEU A 617 21.78 -17.57 10.25
C LEU A 617 22.63 -17.38 11.52
N TYR A 618 22.01 -17.02 12.66
CA TYR A 618 22.70 -16.74 13.92
C TYR A 618 22.26 -17.63 15.08
N GLU A 619 22.26 -18.95 14.88
CA GLU A 619 22.31 -19.91 15.99
C GLU A 619 23.28 -21.04 15.64
N ASP A 620 24.57 -20.80 15.85
CA ASP A 620 25.47 -21.72 16.58
C ASP A 620 26.90 -21.18 16.54
N ASN A 621 27.49 -21.07 17.72
CA ASN A 621 28.89 -20.67 17.92
C ASN A 621 29.87 -21.61 17.19
N SER A 622 30.54 -21.11 16.16
CA SER A 622 31.92 -21.51 15.84
C SER A 622 32.69 -20.34 15.24
N CYS A 623 33.09 -19.40 16.11
CA CYS A 623 33.75 -18.14 15.75
C CYS A 623 35.27 -18.25 15.48
N ASP A 624 35.81 -19.42 15.19
CA ASP A 624 37.26 -19.59 15.03
C ASP A 624 37.74 -19.56 13.56
N ALA A 625 36.84 -19.69 12.59
CA ALA A 625 37.23 -19.62 11.17
C ALA A 625 37.29 -18.19 10.62
N CYS A 626 36.71 -17.21 11.31
CA CYS A 626 36.51 -15.85 10.80
C CYS A 626 37.36 -14.77 11.50
N HIS A 627 38.08 -15.09 12.57
CA HIS A 627 38.71 -14.08 13.45
C HIS A 627 40.23 -14.16 13.62
N GLU A 628 40.95 -14.83 12.72
CA GLU A 628 42.42 -14.67 12.63
C GLU A 628 42.89 -13.83 11.44
N GLN A 629 42.08 -12.85 11.00
CA GLN A 629 42.62 -11.71 10.25
C GLN A 629 42.05 -10.39 10.80
N GLU A 630 42.97 -9.50 11.16
CA GLU A 630 42.68 -8.16 11.66
C GLU A 630 41.89 -7.38 10.60
N ASN A 631 40.63 -7.04 10.93
CA ASN A 631 39.63 -6.24 10.20
C ASN A 631 38.81 -6.91 9.06
N PRO A 632 37.55 -7.29 9.31
CA PRO A 632 36.54 -7.53 8.27
C PRO A 632 35.42 -6.47 8.33
N THR A 633 35.43 -5.51 7.41
CA THR A 633 34.32 -4.58 7.16
C THR A 633 33.91 -4.51 5.69
N THR A 634 34.22 -5.51 4.86
CA THR A 634 33.95 -5.43 3.41
C THR A 634 33.35 -6.71 2.81
N PHE A 635 32.33 -6.47 1.98
CA PHE A 635 31.81 -7.28 0.87
C PHE A 635 32.95 -7.85 0.00
N PRO A 636 32.73 -8.86 -0.89
CA PRO A 636 33.82 -9.67 -1.44
C PRO A 636 34.94 -8.81 -2.04
N ALA A 637 36.17 -9.05 -1.57
CA ALA A 637 37.33 -8.26 -1.92
C ALA A 637 37.78 -8.50 -3.37
N ASP A 638 38.34 -7.45 -3.97
CA ASP A 638 38.89 -7.35 -5.33
C ASP A 638 39.86 -8.50 -5.70
N ASP A 639 40.41 -9.16 -4.69
CA ASP A 639 41.39 -10.25 -4.71
C ASP A 639 40.95 -11.46 -5.55
N ALA A 640 39.64 -11.74 -5.62
CA ALA A 640 39.12 -12.88 -6.38
C ALA A 640 39.21 -12.69 -7.90
N CYS A 641 39.22 -11.45 -8.39
CA CYS A 641 39.33 -11.15 -9.83
C CYS A 641 40.77 -11.20 -10.34
N PHE A 642 41.74 -10.71 -9.54
CA PHE A 642 43.17 -10.80 -9.87
C PHE A 642 43.71 -12.24 -9.85
N ALA A 643 42.94 -13.20 -9.33
CA ALA A 643 43.25 -14.62 -9.44
C ALA A 643 42.93 -15.21 -10.83
N CYS A 644 42.08 -14.55 -11.63
CA CYS A 644 41.64 -15.03 -12.95
C CYS A 644 42.27 -14.28 -14.14
N HIS A 645 42.64 -13.00 -13.97
CA HIS A 645 43.27 -12.17 -15.00
C HIS A 645 44.29 -11.20 -14.41
N ASP A 646 45.36 -10.89 -15.15
CA ASP A 646 46.27 -9.79 -14.83
C ASP A 646 45.66 -8.47 -15.31
N GLY A 647 45.37 -7.58 -14.36
CA GLY A 647 44.72 -6.29 -14.63
C GLY A 647 45.58 -5.33 -15.46
N GLU A 648 46.91 -5.40 -15.34
CA GLU A 648 47.80 -4.56 -16.15
C GLU A 648 47.86 -5.02 -17.60
N GLU A 649 47.80 -6.34 -17.85
CA GLU A 649 47.71 -6.88 -19.21
C GLU A 649 46.39 -6.51 -19.90
N LEU A 650 45.27 -6.54 -19.16
CA LEU A 650 43.95 -6.22 -19.73
C LEU A 650 43.82 -4.73 -20.08
N ILE A 651 44.39 -3.85 -19.25
CA ILE A 651 44.44 -2.40 -19.50
C ILE A 651 45.36 -2.11 -20.70
N ALA A 652 46.51 -2.77 -20.79
CA ALA A 652 47.44 -2.60 -21.91
C ALA A 652 46.84 -3.13 -23.23
N ALA A 653 46.15 -4.28 -23.20
CA ALA A 653 45.52 -4.87 -24.38
C ALA A 653 44.34 -4.06 -24.93
N THR A 654 43.70 -3.25 -24.09
CA THR A 654 42.53 -2.43 -24.45
C THR A 654 42.84 -0.95 -24.58
N ALA A 655 44.12 -0.57 -24.49
CA ALA A 655 44.56 0.83 -24.55
C ALA A 655 44.26 1.48 -25.91
N ARG A 656 43.51 2.59 -25.88
CA ARG A 656 43.20 3.41 -27.05
C ARG A 656 44.15 4.62 -27.15
N THR A 657 44.37 5.12 -28.37
CA THR A 657 45.28 6.25 -28.64
C THR A 657 44.53 7.48 -29.15
N GLY A 658 45.12 8.67 -29.03
CA GLY A 658 44.49 9.95 -29.42
C GLY A 658 43.48 10.45 -28.40
N ASP A 659 42.47 11.18 -28.87
CA ASP A 659 41.44 11.83 -28.03
C ASP A 659 40.56 10.83 -27.26
N GLU A 660 40.51 9.56 -27.70
CA GLU A 660 39.80 8.46 -27.04
C GLU A 660 40.58 7.81 -25.88
N LYS A 661 41.82 8.22 -25.59
CA LYS A 661 42.61 7.58 -24.52
C LYS A 661 41.93 7.66 -23.14
N TRP A 662 41.03 8.63 -22.95
CA TRP A 662 40.29 8.89 -21.72
C TRP A 662 38.99 8.09 -21.60
N GLN A 663 38.60 7.35 -22.64
CA GLN A 663 37.39 6.53 -22.67
C GLN A 663 37.69 5.03 -22.60
N ASN A 664 38.90 4.62 -22.20
CA ASN A 664 39.15 3.21 -21.88
C ASN A 664 38.26 2.84 -20.68
N PRO A 665 37.29 1.92 -20.83
CA PRO A 665 36.34 1.59 -19.76
C PRO A 665 37.04 1.09 -18.49
N HIS A 666 38.27 0.58 -18.60
CA HIS A 666 39.06 0.11 -17.46
C HIS A 666 39.89 1.21 -16.78
N ASN A 667 40.10 2.36 -17.41
CA ASN A 667 40.76 3.51 -16.74
C ASN A 667 39.87 4.20 -15.71
N ASN A 668 38.55 3.98 -15.77
CA ASN A 668 37.58 4.52 -14.82
C ASN A 668 37.46 3.67 -13.54
N MET A 669 38.15 2.52 -13.46
CA MET A 669 38.03 1.60 -12.32
C MET A 669 38.82 2.02 -11.09
N HIS A 670 39.70 3.02 -11.14
CA HIS A 670 40.45 3.45 -9.94
C HIS A 670 40.62 4.97 -9.84
N TYR A 671 39.53 5.66 -9.52
CA TYR A 671 39.59 6.87 -8.69
C TYR A 671 38.76 6.67 -7.43
N GLY A 672 39.41 6.19 -6.36
CA GLY A 672 39.02 6.51 -4.98
C GLY A 672 37.91 5.70 -4.29
N LYS A 673 38.12 4.38 -4.12
CA LYS A 673 37.66 3.48 -3.04
C LYS A 673 36.14 3.28 -2.78
N ASP A 674 35.78 1.98 -2.76
CA ASP A 674 34.55 1.32 -2.27
C ASP A 674 33.25 1.50 -3.09
N VAL A 675 33.19 0.90 -4.29
CA VAL A 675 31.91 0.68 -5.01
C VAL A 675 31.75 -0.82 -5.37
N PRO A 676 30.66 -1.51 -4.98
CA PRO A 676 30.46 -2.92 -5.31
C PRO A 676 30.11 -3.12 -6.80
N CYS A 677 30.78 -4.09 -7.44
CA CYS A 677 30.75 -4.43 -8.87
C CYS A 677 29.45 -5.12 -9.37
N MET A 678 28.29 -4.75 -8.82
CA MET A 678 27.00 -5.39 -9.16
C MET A 678 26.48 -5.07 -10.56
N GLU A 679 27.05 -4.11 -11.28
CA GLU A 679 26.56 -3.71 -12.61
C GLU A 679 27.02 -4.63 -13.76
N CYS A 680 27.96 -5.56 -13.55
CA CYS A 680 28.50 -6.40 -14.64
C CYS A 680 27.90 -7.82 -14.72
N HIS A 681 27.23 -8.32 -13.67
CA HIS A 681 26.76 -9.72 -13.62
C HIS A 681 25.23 -9.90 -13.75
N GLY A 682 24.52 -8.88 -14.25
CA GLY A 682 23.10 -8.99 -14.60
C GLY A 682 22.80 -9.87 -15.83
N GLU A 683 23.82 -10.40 -16.53
CA GLU A 683 23.64 -11.11 -17.81
C GLU A 683 23.82 -12.64 -17.73
N HIS A 684 23.77 -13.25 -16.54
CA HIS A 684 23.89 -14.72 -16.39
C HIS A 684 22.80 -15.41 -15.55
N THR A 685 21.57 -14.91 -15.56
CA THR A 685 20.40 -15.70 -15.10
C THR A 685 19.20 -15.54 -16.00
#